data_AF-A0A970KKD9-F1
#
_entry.id   AF-A0A970KKD9-F1
#
_cell.length_a   1.000
_cell.length_b   1.000
_cell.length_c   1.000
_cell.angle_alpha   90.00
_cell.angle_beta   90.00
_cell.angle_gamma   90.00
#
_symmetry.space_group_name_H-M   'P 1'
#
loop_
_entity.id
_entity.type
_entity.pdbx_description
1 polymer ?
#
loop_
_entity_poly.entity_id
_entity_poly.type
_entity_poly.pdbx_seq_one_letter_code
_entity_poly.pdbx_strand_id
1 'polypeptide(L)'
;MARRIVAFCFCCAFATSVFAGETAQEVAEAARKLAASRQHAEAAPLFEKAAGLETDAGKRGKLRLEAAGAYASAGDLDKAWAITDAIIADADAPDQLKNTAVQRSIDFCYWAGRGELAKPRITGVGIPYFQARARQPGTVLEKFNAMHAAGWLQWRLAETNAALETFRSTFALTNLTTDLRIRAHLALADLHGKCGDQSAVVGQARMAGDLAAEQAEARKIPEGGDAQVLARTANAKAAAYVTAARNYEVGDLFDRADAMYAKAAALPGLTEERQADNDLAITDSFRKRKDFDKAIAAAERVLARGDDGQMSARKTTARQRIAAMRNDLGDKEGALAMYFEAAAKAAGSPYVKINEIKRICDEFIKDKRQDAALALCDRVVSLQNIDPGDTAWAYLKQSQVLLDRKEFDQARAAAEKALALNVANGKAILAIYATYKARPLPQKRDMYRYIEETMAGPVAESLTRDEIRDIWSTYGFDAHNLFDHDKVRKAFAELDRHGIPYGGYMGLRCLPALKIYKDFATFPKDEKEIRFPQNLADLGVKDVKTVNARDFADGARNDTECLQRAIDSDATTIVIEDKGVPWTITRLEMKSNKRLLLRKGVKIISDKSEENYHKTLLFDIRRCENVIIEGEGEVGDVYIGKYKDDKERDELCKKYGGSVFGLTETTNIVIRNVTVANSAQDGIFFGGLGLIPTRTYLENVVLDHHYRQAMSICNADEVYCKNVTFSNTRGAAPSAGIDLEPPIECSPDSSIYLFDCTFDNNAGGGLVFATSTMYPVTLHAKRCHFKAQSQHAVDILARCGVYLGSQRKAPAKIIFEECDFESYSDVSPLCIQTCSLFDVWFRNCTIRDIGRKGPANRAYTASPLVFRLSRDFGKDGIPEHMLGLIHFENVKIEGYGGQPFASFADELGMLDIKGILKGTVDFNGKQVDVSQYEYTAPDRHEIPAEQVDLKTLLKPAKIPTGDMPVSNGEISWNGAWYQKAPEYTYYFWAEQGRKVSLTLRYPAWLKRVAGERLLLKSVSGRTTEVGELQPGVNPLAFTVPETGWHCFMPPCQAGEGASCHVTDVKGVHLAYQGDTRGISLSKFVFRDPGRDYTGYFEVPAGGRECRLRITFGSLELRNPAGDLVGSIRNGEYHGRHTFTIKPGTDKAEIWSFTAPAGGGNTHVLRFYAPLNGIWADSPDVLPLQFADHHVPPRAAAASAVSP
;
A
#
# COMPACT_ATOMS: atom_id res chain seq x y z
N MET A 1 34.50 -34.30 -10.34
CA MET A 1 35.87 -34.13 -10.88
C MET A 1 36.04 -34.74 -12.28
N ALA A 2 35.55 -35.96 -12.55
CA ALA A 2 35.62 -36.57 -13.89
C ALA A 2 34.79 -35.88 -15.00
N ARG A 3 33.71 -35.15 -14.67
CA ARG A 3 32.95 -34.34 -15.65
C ARG A 3 33.60 -33.00 -16.02
N ARG A 4 34.55 -32.50 -15.21
CA ARG A 4 35.34 -31.31 -15.55
C ARG A 4 36.46 -31.61 -16.55
N ILE A 5 36.87 -32.87 -16.70
CA ILE A 5 37.89 -33.27 -17.68
C ILE A 5 37.28 -33.45 -19.09
N VAL A 6 36.01 -33.83 -19.20
CA VAL A 6 35.33 -33.97 -20.50
C VAL A 6 34.87 -32.62 -21.07
N ALA A 7 34.46 -31.67 -20.23
CA ALA A 7 34.11 -30.31 -20.68
C ALA A 7 35.35 -29.45 -21.00
N PHE A 8 36.47 -29.65 -20.28
CA PHE A 8 37.73 -29.00 -20.62
C PHE A 8 38.34 -29.55 -21.92
N CYS A 9 38.15 -30.83 -22.22
CA CYS A 9 38.56 -31.40 -23.52
C CYS A 9 37.66 -30.99 -24.70
N PHE A 10 36.37 -30.64 -24.48
CA PHE A 10 35.52 -30.12 -25.57
C PHE A 10 35.72 -28.61 -25.83
N CYS A 11 36.03 -27.81 -24.79
CA CYS A 11 36.33 -26.39 -24.96
C CYS A 11 37.78 -26.11 -25.41
N CYS A 12 38.76 -26.93 -25.02
CA CYS A 12 40.14 -26.76 -25.52
C CYS A 12 40.34 -27.35 -26.93
N ALA A 13 39.54 -28.34 -27.36
CA ALA A 13 39.62 -28.88 -28.72
C ALA A 13 38.96 -27.98 -29.79
N PHE A 14 38.11 -27.03 -29.42
CA PHE A 14 37.63 -26.01 -30.36
C PHE A 14 38.49 -24.74 -30.37
N ALA A 15 39.33 -24.54 -29.35
CA ALA A 15 40.19 -23.35 -29.21
C ALA A 15 41.65 -23.57 -29.65
N THR A 16 42.09 -24.78 -30.01
CA THR A 16 43.50 -25.01 -30.44
C THR A 16 43.73 -25.94 -31.64
N SER A 17 42.72 -26.26 -32.46
CA SER A 17 43.00 -26.90 -33.76
C SER A 17 41.88 -26.72 -34.80
N VAL A 18 41.79 -25.53 -35.42
CA VAL A 18 41.19 -25.35 -36.75
C VAL A 18 41.99 -24.29 -37.51
N PHE A 19 42.89 -24.80 -38.35
CA PHE A 19 43.41 -24.30 -39.63
C PHE A 19 43.85 -22.83 -39.80
N ALA A 20 45.14 -22.68 -40.13
CA ALA A 20 45.59 -21.68 -41.10
C ALA A 20 44.75 -21.85 -42.38
N GLY A 21 43.74 -20.99 -42.57
CA GLY A 21 42.79 -21.08 -43.68
C GLY A 21 41.35 -20.61 -43.38
N GLU A 22 40.98 -20.26 -42.15
CA GLU A 22 39.62 -19.78 -41.82
C GLU A 22 39.24 -18.50 -42.57
N THR A 23 38.07 -18.48 -43.19
CA THR A 23 37.52 -17.30 -43.86
C THR A 23 36.78 -16.40 -42.87
N ALA A 24 36.74 -15.08 -43.13
CA ALA A 24 35.97 -14.12 -42.31
C ALA A 24 34.50 -14.53 -42.13
N GLN A 25 33.92 -15.22 -43.13
CA GLN A 25 32.52 -15.66 -43.12
C GLN A 25 32.26 -16.78 -42.09
N GLU A 26 33.16 -17.77 -41.98
CA GLU A 26 33.02 -18.89 -41.04
C GLU A 26 33.09 -18.40 -39.58
N VAL A 27 34.02 -17.49 -39.29
CA VAL A 27 34.17 -16.88 -37.96
C VAL A 27 32.96 -16.01 -37.61
N ALA A 28 32.44 -15.24 -38.57
CA ALA A 28 31.24 -14.42 -38.37
C ALA A 28 29.99 -15.25 -38.12
N GLU A 29 29.84 -16.39 -38.79
CA GLU A 29 28.66 -17.26 -38.61
C GLU A 29 28.67 -17.97 -37.25
N ALA A 30 29.85 -18.36 -36.74
CA ALA A 30 30.01 -18.83 -35.37
C ALA A 30 29.65 -17.75 -34.34
N ALA A 31 30.11 -16.51 -34.55
CA ALA A 31 29.79 -15.38 -33.69
C ALA A 31 28.27 -15.08 -33.68
N ARG A 32 27.59 -15.16 -34.83
CA ARG A 32 26.13 -14.98 -34.92
C ARG A 32 25.36 -16.06 -34.17
N LYS A 33 25.81 -17.32 -34.19
CA LYS A 33 25.19 -18.40 -33.41
C LYS A 33 25.31 -18.14 -31.91
N LEU A 34 26.49 -17.73 -31.42
CA LEU A 34 26.69 -17.35 -30.02
C LEU A 34 25.80 -16.16 -29.62
N ALA A 35 25.75 -15.13 -30.46
CA ALA A 35 24.88 -13.98 -30.23
C ALA A 35 23.38 -14.35 -30.22
N ALA A 36 22.94 -15.29 -31.08
CA ALA A 36 21.56 -15.80 -31.07
C ALA A 36 21.22 -16.56 -29.78
N SER A 37 22.22 -17.21 -29.16
CA SER A 37 22.13 -17.84 -27.85
C SER A 37 22.39 -16.89 -26.67
N ARG A 38 22.40 -15.57 -26.91
CA ARG A 38 22.65 -14.49 -25.91
C ARG A 38 24.04 -14.51 -25.25
N GLN A 39 25.01 -15.21 -25.84
CA GLN A 39 26.41 -15.25 -25.42
C GLN A 39 27.17 -14.10 -26.07
N HIS A 40 26.79 -12.86 -25.73
CA HIS A 40 27.26 -11.66 -26.41
C HIS A 40 28.72 -11.30 -26.08
N ALA A 41 29.18 -11.65 -24.86
CA ALA A 41 30.56 -11.43 -24.45
C ALA A 41 31.55 -12.34 -25.20
N GLU A 42 31.14 -13.57 -25.52
CA GLU A 42 31.93 -14.51 -26.32
C GLU A 42 31.81 -14.21 -27.83
N ALA A 43 30.67 -13.71 -28.29
CA ALA A 43 30.47 -13.36 -29.69
C ALA A 43 31.26 -12.12 -30.13
N ALA A 44 31.40 -11.11 -29.27
CA ALA A 44 31.98 -9.82 -29.66
C ALA A 44 33.45 -9.91 -30.15
N PRO A 45 34.38 -10.61 -29.47
CA PRO A 45 35.75 -10.77 -29.94
C PRO A 45 35.85 -11.58 -31.24
N LEU A 46 34.90 -12.51 -31.48
CA LEU A 46 34.85 -13.28 -32.71
C LEU A 46 34.39 -12.45 -33.90
N PHE A 47 33.47 -11.50 -33.71
CA PHE A 47 33.14 -10.51 -34.74
C PHE A 47 34.32 -9.59 -35.06
N GLU A 48 35.13 -9.20 -34.08
CA GLU A 48 36.36 -8.44 -34.32
C GLU A 48 37.42 -9.27 -35.05
N LYS A 49 37.60 -10.54 -34.67
CA LYS A 49 38.49 -11.49 -35.38
C LYS A 49 38.03 -11.65 -36.83
N ALA A 50 36.74 -11.85 -37.07
CA ALA A 50 36.17 -11.94 -38.41
C ALA A 50 36.42 -10.65 -39.22
N ALA A 51 36.26 -9.48 -38.60
CA ALA A 51 36.56 -8.21 -39.23
C ALA A 51 38.06 -8.05 -39.56
N GLY A 52 38.97 -8.58 -38.73
CA GLY A 52 40.42 -8.57 -38.98
C GLY A 52 40.86 -9.45 -40.15
N LEU A 53 40.06 -10.45 -40.52
CA LEU A 53 40.28 -11.35 -41.65
C LEU A 53 39.65 -10.84 -42.96
N GLU A 54 38.81 -9.81 -42.90
CA GLU A 54 38.07 -9.28 -44.06
C GLU A 54 38.81 -8.08 -44.69
N THR A 55 39.07 -8.19 -45.99
CA THR A 55 39.80 -7.18 -46.77
C THR A 55 38.89 -6.13 -47.38
N ASP A 56 37.61 -6.43 -47.62
CA ASP A 56 36.64 -5.45 -48.11
C ASP A 56 36.22 -4.49 -46.98
N ALA A 57 36.49 -3.19 -47.15
CA ALA A 57 36.21 -2.18 -46.14
C ALA A 57 34.72 -2.14 -45.71
N GLY A 58 33.80 -2.39 -46.65
CA GLY A 58 32.35 -2.40 -46.38
C GLY A 58 31.92 -3.61 -45.55
N LYS A 59 32.38 -4.81 -45.89
CA LYS A 59 32.11 -6.05 -45.13
C LYS A 59 32.80 -6.03 -43.77
N ARG A 60 34.07 -5.62 -43.73
CA ARG A 60 34.84 -5.43 -42.48
C ARG A 60 34.11 -4.51 -41.53
N GLY A 61 33.64 -3.37 -42.03
CA GLY A 61 32.92 -2.40 -41.23
C GLY A 61 31.54 -2.90 -40.74
N LYS A 62 30.83 -3.73 -41.51
CA LYS A 62 29.60 -4.42 -41.03
C LYS A 62 29.90 -5.39 -39.89
N LEU A 63 30.97 -6.17 -39.99
CA LEU A 63 31.40 -7.08 -38.93
C LEU A 63 31.82 -6.34 -37.66
N ARG A 64 32.53 -5.21 -37.79
CA ARG A 64 32.82 -4.30 -36.66
C ARG A 64 31.53 -3.77 -36.03
N LEU A 65 30.51 -3.45 -36.81
CA LEU A 65 29.23 -2.97 -36.29
C LEU A 65 28.46 -4.07 -35.53
N GLU A 66 28.51 -5.32 -36.00
CA GLU A 66 28.00 -6.49 -35.27
C GLU A 66 28.76 -6.69 -33.95
N ALA A 67 30.09 -6.49 -33.96
CA ALA A 67 30.92 -6.53 -32.76
C ALA A 67 30.52 -5.44 -31.75
N ALA A 68 30.33 -4.20 -32.20
CA ALA A 68 29.87 -3.09 -31.35
C ALA A 68 28.50 -3.38 -30.74
N GLY A 69 27.58 -3.97 -31.50
CA GLY A 69 26.27 -4.40 -30.99
C GLY A 69 26.37 -5.52 -29.94
N ALA A 70 27.28 -6.47 -30.13
CA ALA A 70 27.54 -7.52 -29.15
C ALA A 70 28.18 -6.97 -27.85
N TYR A 71 29.15 -6.05 -27.95
CA TYR A 71 29.72 -5.36 -26.78
C TYR A 71 28.67 -4.53 -26.03
N ALA A 72 27.83 -3.77 -26.74
CA ALA A 72 26.74 -3.03 -26.12
C ALA A 72 25.74 -3.95 -25.39
N SER A 73 25.36 -5.08 -26.01
CA SER A 73 24.49 -6.09 -25.38
C SER A 73 25.15 -6.83 -24.22
N ALA A 74 26.48 -6.86 -24.16
CA ALA A 74 27.25 -7.37 -23.03
C ALA A 74 27.50 -6.31 -21.93
N GLY A 75 27.07 -5.05 -22.15
CA GLY A 75 27.21 -3.95 -21.19
C GLY A 75 28.49 -3.11 -21.34
N ASP A 76 29.32 -3.36 -22.35
CA ASP A 76 30.57 -2.63 -22.62
C ASP A 76 30.33 -1.53 -23.69
N LEU A 77 29.76 -0.41 -23.23
CA LEU A 77 29.44 0.73 -24.10
C LEU A 77 30.68 1.47 -24.59
N ASP A 78 31.76 1.51 -23.81
CA ASP A 78 32.98 2.22 -24.18
C ASP A 78 33.65 1.56 -25.39
N LYS A 79 33.73 0.21 -25.41
CA LYS A 79 34.19 -0.51 -26.61
C LYS A 79 33.24 -0.35 -27.79
N ALA A 80 31.93 -0.45 -27.55
CA ALA A 80 30.94 -0.27 -28.61
C ALA A 80 31.06 1.12 -29.28
N TRP A 81 31.31 2.17 -28.50
CA TRP A 81 31.55 3.52 -29.00
C TRP A 81 32.90 3.64 -29.70
N ALA A 82 33.97 3.10 -29.14
CA ALA A 82 35.28 3.12 -29.79
C ALA A 82 35.23 2.47 -31.18
N ILE A 83 34.51 1.35 -31.33
CA ILE A 83 34.35 0.66 -32.61
C ILE A 83 33.50 1.46 -33.58
N THR A 84 32.38 2.05 -33.13
CA THR A 84 31.54 2.88 -34.01
C THR A 84 32.25 4.16 -34.44
N ASP A 85 33.03 4.81 -33.55
CA ASP A 85 33.86 5.96 -33.88
C ASP A 85 34.97 5.60 -34.89
N ALA A 86 35.58 4.42 -34.74
CA ALA A 86 36.55 3.93 -35.71
C ALA A 86 35.93 3.69 -37.10
N ILE A 87 34.68 3.20 -37.17
CA ILE A 87 33.95 3.06 -38.45
C ILE A 87 33.64 4.44 -39.05
N ILE A 88 33.25 5.41 -38.22
CA ILE A 88 32.93 6.78 -38.67
C ILE A 88 34.17 7.46 -39.25
N ALA A 89 35.34 7.26 -38.63
CA ALA A 89 36.61 7.86 -39.03
C ALA A 89 37.30 7.13 -40.20
N ASP A 90 36.91 5.90 -40.54
CA ASP A 90 37.51 5.10 -41.62
C ASP A 90 37.19 5.73 -42.99
N ALA A 91 38.18 6.31 -43.67
CA ALA A 91 38.00 6.98 -44.96
C ALA A 91 37.45 6.04 -46.04
N ASP A 92 37.80 4.74 -45.96
CA ASP A 92 37.44 3.72 -46.95
C ASP A 92 36.08 3.06 -46.67
N ALA A 93 35.47 3.33 -45.51
CA ALA A 93 34.16 2.79 -45.16
C ALA A 93 33.03 3.46 -45.97
N PRO A 94 32.05 2.69 -46.51
CA PRO A 94 30.92 3.25 -47.24
C PRO A 94 30.08 4.21 -46.39
N ASP A 95 29.59 5.29 -46.98
CA ASP A 95 28.83 6.32 -46.26
C ASP A 95 27.56 5.78 -45.58
N GLN A 96 26.89 4.80 -46.19
CA GLN A 96 25.74 4.13 -45.58
C GLN A 96 26.12 3.42 -44.28
N LEU A 97 27.32 2.85 -44.21
CA LEU A 97 27.81 2.17 -43.03
C LEU A 97 28.15 3.19 -41.93
N LYS A 98 28.82 4.30 -42.29
CA LYS A 98 29.12 5.40 -41.36
C LYS A 98 27.84 5.99 -40.74
N ASN A 99 26.82 6.23 -41.57
CA ASN A 99 25.51 6.68 -41.11
C ASN A 99 24.88 5.69 -40.12
N THR A 100 25.00 4.39 -40.39
CA THR A 100 24.48 3.33 -39.51
C THR A 100 25.27 3.27 -38.20
N ALA A 101 26.59 3.46 -38.24
CA ALA A 101 27.44 3.49 -37.05
C ALA A 101 27.09 4.66 -36.13
N VAL A 102 26.86 5.86 -36.67
CA VAL A 102 26.38 7.02 -35.90
C VAL A 102 25.04 6.71 -35.23
N GLN A 103 24.07 6.18 -35.97
CA GLN A 103 22.76 5.86 -35.42
C GLN A 103 22.83 4.78 -34.33
N ARG A 104 23.60 3.70 -34.57
CA ARG A 104 23.80 2.62 -33.61
C ARG A 104 24.51 3.09 -32.34
N SER A 105 25.48 3.99 -32.45
CA SER A 105 26.18 4.56 -31.27
C SER A 105 25.20 5.25 -30.31
N ILE A 106 24.13 5.85 -30.83
CA ILE A 106 23.06 6.51 -30.05
C ILE A 106 22.06 5.46 -29.54
N ASP A 107 21.68 4.49 -30.37
CA ASP A 107 20.72 3.44 -29.99
C ASP A 107 21.25 2.51 -28.89
N PHE A 108 22.57 2.30 -28.82
CA PHE A 108 23.22 1.53 -27.74
C PHE A 108 22.94 2.11 -26.35
N CYS A 109 22.85 3.43 -26.20
CA CYS A 109 22.48 4.08 -24.94
C CYS A 109 21.11 3.60 -24.45
N TYR A 110 20.15 3.50 -25.38
CA TYR A 110 18.79 3.09 -25.07
C TYR A 110 18.69 1.58 -24.85
N TRP A 111 19.42 0.75 -25.61
CA TRP A 111 19.44 -0.70 -25.41
C TRP A 111 20.08 -1.12 -24.09
N ALA A 112 21.07 -0.37 -23.61
CA ALA A 112 21.69 -0.59 -22.31
C ALA A 112 20.90 0.04 -21.14
N GLY A 113 19.72 0.62 -21.38
CA GLY A 113 18.91 1.26 -20.34
C GLY A 113 19.52 2.57 -19.78
N ARG A 114 20.47 3.19 -20.48
CA ARG A 114 21.18 4.41 -20.08
C ARG A 114 20.84 5.60 -20.99
N GLY A 115 19.54 5.88 -21.14
CA GLY A 115 19.03 6.93 -22.04
C GLY A 115 19.63 8.33 -21.79
N GLU A 116 20.02 8.65 -20.56
CA GLU A 116 20.67 9.92 -20.19
C GLU A 116 22.03 10.12 -20.90
N LEU A 117 22.73 9.04 -21.24
CA LEU A 117 24.01 9.09 -21.97
C LEU A 117 23.84 9.33 -23.48
N ALA A 118 22.60 9.27 -24.00
CA ALA A 118 22.34 9.52 -25.42
C ALA A 118 22.49 11.00 -25.77
N LYS A 119 22.11 11.91 -24.87
CA LYS A 119 22.09 13.37 -25.13
C LYS A 119 23.48 13.92 -25.53
N PRO A 120 24.57 13.66 -24.77
CA PRO A 120 25.92 14.11 -25.16
C PRO A 120 26.39 13.54 -26.49
N ARG A 121 26.00 12.30 -26.83
CA ARG A 121 26.38 11.64 -28.08
C ARG A 121 25.62 12.20 -29.29
N ILE A 122 24.34 12.52 -29.12
CA ILE A 122 23.50 13.16 -30.14
C ILE A 122 24.05 14.56 -30.47
N THR A 123 24.39 15.36 -29.44
CA THR A 123 24.92 16.72 -29.61
C THR A 123 26.36 16.74 -30.10
N GLY A 124 27.21 15.82 -29.63
CA GLY A 124 28.65 15.81 -29.91
C GLY A 124 29.05 15.08 -31.19
N VAL A 125 28.28 14.08 -31.63
CA VAL A 125 28.62 13.23 -32.78
C VAL A 125 27.50 13.21 -33.82
N GLY A 126 26.26 12.91 -33.41
CA GLY A 126 25.14 12.66 -34.32
C GLY A 126 24.76 13.84 -35.21
N ILE A 127 24.29 14.93 -34.62
CA ILE A 127 23.84 16.13 -35.36
C ILE A 127 24.99 16.74 -36.18
N PRO A 128 26.21 16.97 -35.63
CA PRO A 128 27.32 17.53 -36.40
C PRO A 128 27.69 16.68 -37.62
N TYR A 129 27.71 15.36 -37.47
CA TYR A 129 28.02 14.43 -38.57
C TYR A 129 27.01 14.53 -39.71
N PHE A 130 25.70 14.43 -39.41
CA PHE A 130 24.67 14.45 -40.45
C PHE A 130 24.51 15.82 -41.11
N GLN A 131 24.71 16.91 -40.37
CA GLN A 131 24.72 18.27 -40.94
C GLN A 131 25.93 18.49 -41.86
N ALA A 132 27.12 18.02 -41.48
CA ALA A 132 28.29 18.07 -42.35
C ALA A 132 28.07 17.26 -43.63
N ARG A 133 27.50 16.05 -43.50
CA ARG A 133 27.20 15.18 -44.64
C ARG A 133 26.17 15.79 -45.60
N ALA A 134 25.14 16.46 -45.08
CA ALA A 134 24.15 17.15 -45.91
C ALA A 134 24.75 18.29 -46.77
N ARG A 135 25.89 18.87 -46.36
CA ARG A 135 26.59 19.95 -47.05
C ARG A 135 27.63 19.47 -48.07
N GLN A 136 28.08 18.22 -47.99
CA GLN A 136 29.07 17.66 -48.91
C GLN A 136 28.46 17.39 -50.31
N PRO A 137 29.26 17.38 -51.39
CA PRO A 137 28.84 16.87 -52.69
C PRO A 137 28.37 15.41 -52.59
N GLY A 138 27.26 15.06 -53.23
CA GLY A 138 26.65 13.73 -53.14
C GLY A 138 25.32 13.66 -53.87
N THR A 139 24.75 12.46 -53.98
CA THR A 139 23.44 12.26 -54.61
C THR A 139 22.32 12.92 -53.81
N VAL A 140 21.22 13.24 -54.47
CA VAL A 140 20.02 13.82 -53.83
C VAL A 140 19.51 12.92 -52.70
N LEU A 141 19.57 11.60 -52.86
CA LEU A 141 19.16 10.63 -51.85
C LEU A 141 20.04 10.67 -50.59
N GLU A 142 21.36 10.79 -50.76
CA GLU A 142 22.30 10.86 -49.64
C GLU A 142 22.12 12.15 -48.83
N LYS A 143 21.97 13.28 -49.52
CA LYS A 143 21.68 14.57 -48.88
C LYS A 143 20.34 14.53 -48.14
N PHE A 144 19.31 13.98 -48.78
CA PHE A 144 17.98 13.81 -48.17
C PHE A 144 18.06 12.97 -46.89
N ASN A 145 18.69 11.79 -46.93
CA ASN A 145 18.79 10.90 -45.78
C ASN A 145 19.58 11.54 -44.63
N ALA A 146 20.65 12.30 -44.92
CA ALA A 146 21.42 13.01 -43.91
C ALA A 146 20.60 14.11 -43.22
N MET A 147 19.88 14.94 -44.00
CA MET A 147 18.98 15.96 -43.45
C MET A 147 17.85 15.32 -42.63
N HIS A 148 17.27 14.23 -43.12
CA HIS A 148 16.19 13.51 -42.45
C HIS A 148 16.64 12.91 -41.11
N ALA A 149 17.85 12.34 -41.03
CA ALA A 149 18.43 11.84 -39.78
C ALA A 149 18.71 12.98 -38.79
N ALA A 150 19.28 14.11 -39.25
CA ALA A 150 19.53 15.29 -38.42
C ALA A 150 18.23 15.83 -37.79
N GLY A 151 17.15 15.94 -38.57
CA GLY A 151 15.85 16.41 -38.08
C GLY A 151 15.27 15.54 -36.96
N TRP A 152 15.38 14.21 -37.07
CA TRP A 152 14.91 13.31 -36.00
C TRP A 152 15.78 13.37 -34.73
N LEU A 153 17.08 13.58 -34.89
CA LEU A 153 17.99 13.77 -33.75
C LEU A 153 17.72 15.08 -33.01
N GLN A 154 17.48 16.18 -33.74
CA GLN A 154 17.08 17.47 -33.15
C GLN A 154 15.76 17.33 -32.37
N TRP A 155 14.78 16.62 -32.91
CA TRP A 155 13.53 16.36 -32.19
C TRP A 155 13.74 15.55 -30.90
N ARG A 156 14.63 14.54 -30.89
CA ARG A 156 14.98 13.77 -29.67
C ARG A 156 15.61 14.65 -28.57
N LEU A 157 16.17 15.80 -28.92
CA LEU A 157 16.68 16.81 -27.98
C LEU A 157 15.62 17.85 -27.55
N ALA A 158 14.37 17.69 -27.98
CA ALA A 158 13.30 18.68 -27.85
C ALA A 158 13.56 20.00 -28.61
N GLU A 159 14.42 20.00 -29.64
CA GLU A 159 14.67 21.15 -30.51
C GLU A 159 13.69 21.19 -31.70
N THR A 160 12.40 21.29 -31.39
CA THR A 160 11.30 21.16 -32.35
C THR A 160 11.39 22.11 -33.55
N ASN A 161 11.76 23.37 -33.34
CA ASN A 161 11.86 24.37 -34.41
C ASN A 161 13.01 24.03 -35.38
N ALA A 162 14.15 23.59 -34.86
CA ALA A 162 15.30 23.18 -35.67
C ALA A 162 14.98 21.92 -36.49
N ALA A 163 14.24 20.97 -35.90
CA ALA A 163 13.76 19.79 -36.61
C ALA A 163 12.80 20.16 -37.76
N LEU A 164 11.81 21.04 -37.51
CA LEU A 164 10.86 21.51 -38.52
C LEU A 164 11.57 22.22 -39.68
N GLU A 165 12.52 23.09 -39.40
CA GLU A 165 13.31 23.79 -40.41
C GLU A 165 14.15 22.81 -41.25
N THR A 166 14.77 21.84 -40.61
CA THR A 166 15.57 20.80 -41.28
C THR A 166 14.72 19.95 -42.23
N PHE A 167 13.52 19.50 -41.80
CA PHE A 167 12.62 18.75 -42.67
C PHE A 167 12.07 19.60 -43.82
N ARG A 168 11.70 20.86 -43.58
CA ARG A 168 11.25 21.78 -44.65
C ARG A 168 12.35 22.01 -45.69
N SER A 169 13.59 22.12 -45.25
CA SER A 169 14.75 22.34 -46.12
C SER A 169 14.99 21.18 -47.10
N THR A 170 14.48 19.98 -46.83
CA THR A 170 14.62 18.83 -47.75
C THR A 170 13.94 19.08 -49.10
N PHE A 171 12.88 19.90 -49.15
CA PHE A 171 12.19 20.26 -50.38
C PHE A 171 13.00 21.20 -51.29
N ALA A 172 14.03 21.85 -50.77
CA ALA A 172 14.92 22.71 -51.54
C ALA A 172 15.99 21.93 -52.34
N LEU A 173 16.07 20.59 -52.18
CA LEU A 173 16.96 19.76 -52.97
C LEU A 173 16.52 19.71 -54.43
N THR A 174 17.40 20.10 -55.35
CA THR A 174 17.16 20.01 -56.80
C THR A 174 16.98 18.56 -57.24
N ASN A 175 16.03 18.29 -58.14
CA ASN A 175 15.73 16.95 -58.68
C ASN A 175 15.23 15.91 -57.64
N LEU A 176 14.49 16.37 -56.62
CA LEU A 176 13.85 15.48 -55.64
C LEU A 176 12.76 14.61 -56.28
N THR A 177 12.93 13.29 -56.22
CA THR A 177 11.98 12.29 -56.78
C THR A 177 10.66 12.27 -56.02
N THR A 178 9.58 11.80 -56.65
CA THR A 178 8.24 11.70 -56.04
C THR A 178 8.26 10.89 -54.73
N ASP A 179 8.98 9.76 -54.68
CA ASP A 179 9.10 8.93 -53.47
C ASP A 179 9.80 9.65 -52.30
N LEU A 180 10.73 10.56 -52.59
CA LEU A 180 11.40 11.37 -51.57
C LEU A 180 10.52 12.54 -51.12
N ARG A 181 9.72 13.13 -52.02
CA ARG A 181 8.70 14.13 -51.67
C ARG A 181 7.63 13.56 -50.75
N ILE A 182 7.12 12.35 -51.04
CA ILE A 182 6.16 11.64 -50.18
C ILE A 182 6.77 11.43 -48.78
N ARG A 183 8.01 10.94 -48.69
CA ARG A 183 8.72 10.75 -47.42
C ARG A 183 8.89 12.06 -46.65
N ALA A 184 9.23 13.16 -47.32
CA ALA A 184 9.38 14.47 -46.71
C ALA A 184 8.06 14.99 -46.10
N HIS A 185 6.95 14.84 -46.82
CA HIS A 185 5.61 15.22 -46.33
C HIS A 185 5.18 14.36 -45.13
N LEU A 186 5.42 13.04 -45.16
CA LEU A 186 5.09 12.17 -44.03
C LEU A 186 5.93 12.45 -42.77
N ALA A 187 7.22 12.80 -42.93
CA ALA A 187 8.06 13.20 -41.82
C ALA A 187 7.59 14.51 -41.18
N LEU A 188 7.16 15.49 -42.00
CA LEU A 188 6.52 16.71 -41.51
C LEU A 188 5.19 16.41 -40.83
N ALA A 189 4.36 15.53 -41.37
CA ALA A 189 3.09 15.13 -40.75
C ALA A 189 3.31 14.50 -39.36
N ASP A 190 4.25 13.56 -39.23
CA ASP A 190 4.56 12.94 -37.93
C ASP A 190 5.10 13.98 -36.92
N LEU A 191 5.99 14.88 -37.35
CA LEU A 191 6.51 15.93 -36.48
C LEU A 191 5.41 16.92 -36.06
N HIS A 192 4.55 17.37 -36.98
CA HIS A 192 3.40 18.24 -36.65
C HIS A 192 2.42 17.55 -35.69
N GLY A 193 2.17 16.26 -35.85
CA GLY A 193 1.35 15.46 -34.93
C GLY A 193 1.93 15.41 -33.52
N LYS A 194 3.25 15.22 -33.41
CA LYS A 194 3.99 15.31 -32.14
C LYS A 194 3.98 16.70 -31.51
N CYS A 195 3.74 17.74 -32.31
CA CYS A 195 3.61 19.14 -31.85
C CYS A 195 2.16 19.56 -31.59
N GLY A 196 1.17 18.70 -31.83
CA GLY A 196 -0.25 19.00 -31.67
C GLY A 196 -0.89 19.83 -32.79
N ASP A 197 -0.20 20.04 -33.92
CA ASP A 197 -0.72 20.82 -35.06
C ASP A 197 -1.44 19.92 -36.07
N GLN A 198 -2.67 19.52 -35.73
CA GLN A 198 -3.45 18.63 -36.58
C GLN A 198 -3.77 19.21 -37.97
N SER A 199 -3.94 20.53 -38.10
CA SER A 199 -4.22 21.13 -39.41
C SER A 199 -3.06 20.91 -40.38
N ALA A 200 -1.82 21.06 -39.90
CA ALA A 200 -0.64 20.76 -40.69
C ALA A 200 -0.48 19.27 -40.97
N VAL A 201 -0.81 18.37 -40.02
CA VAL A 201 -0.83 16.91 -40.27
C VAL A 201 -1.72 16.58 -41.47
N VAL A 202 -2.96 17.07 -41.47
CA VAL A 202 -3.92 16.86 -42.55
C VAL A 202 -3.40 17.41 -43.87
N GLY A 203 -2.83 18.63 -43.85
CA GLY A 203 -2.26 19.26 -45.03
C GLY A 203 -1.11 18.45 -45.66
N GLN A 204 -0.16 17.99 -44.84
CA GLN A 204 1.00 17.21 -45.30
C GLN A 204 0.60 15.79 -45.74
N ALA A 205 -0.29 15.12 -44.99
CA ALA A 205 -0.83 13.81 -45.34
C ALA A 205 -1.60 13.84 -46.68
N ARG A 206 -2.38 14.91 -46.94
CA ARG A 206 -3.06 15.12 -48.21
C ARG A 206 -2.08 15.18 -49.38
N MET A 207 -1.02 15.99 -49.27
CA MET A 207 -0.01 16.12 -50.34
C MET A 207 0.71 14.79 -50.59
N ALA A 208 1.05 14.03 -49.54
CA ALA A 208 1.63 12.70 -49.67
C ALA A 208 0.68 11.68 -50.32
N GLY A 209 -0.61 11.75 -50.02
CA GLY A 209 -1.65 10.91 -50.62
C GLY A 209 -1.91 11.24 -52.09
N ASP A 210 -2.01 12.53 -52.44
CA ASP A 210 -2.25 12.99 -53.81
C ASP A 210 -1.08 12.55 -54.74
N LEU A 211 0.17 12.77 -54.31
CA LEU A 211 1.36 12.34 -55.07
C LEU A 211 1.43 10.82 -55.26
N ALA A 212 1.08 10.05 -54.23
CA ALA A 212 1.05 8.59 -54.32
C ALA A 212 -0.08 8.09 -55.25
N ALA A 213 -1.24 8.75 -55.24
CA ALA A 213 -2.36 8.44 -56.12
C ALA A 213 -2.03 8.76 -57.59
N GLU A 214 -1.40 9.91 -57.87
CA GLU A 214 -0.92 10.26 -59.22
C GLU A 214 0.11 9.24 -59.74
N GLN A 215 1.05 8.82 -58.89
CA GLN A 215 2.04 7.80 -59.21
C GLN A 215 1.38 6.43 -59.48
N ALA A 216 0.27 6.11 -58.81
CA ALA A 216 -0.53 4.92 -59.07
C ALA A 216 -1.27 5.01 -60.42
N GLU A 217 -1.92 6.15 -60.70
CA GLU A 217 -2.66 6.38 -61.95
C GLU A 217 -1.76 6.32 -63.19
N ALA A 218 -0.53 6.86 -63.09
CA ALA A 218 0.46 6.86 -64.16
C ALA A 218 0.90 5.44 -64.59
N ARG A 219 0.71 4.42 -63.73
CA ARG A 219 0.98 3.01 -64.07
C ARG A 219 -0.14 2.48 -64.97
N LYS A 220 0.13 2.29 -66.26
CA LYS A 220 -0.81 1.66 -67.20
C LYS A 220 -0.72 0.14 -67.13
N ILE A 221 -1.86 -0.53 -67.12
CA ILE A 221 -1.93 -1.98 -67.32
C ILE A 221 -1.99 -2.22 -68.84
N PRO A 222 -1.08 -3.00 -69.44
CA PRO A 222 -1.10 -3.27 -70.88
C PRO A 222 -2.42 -3.92 -71.31
N GLU A 223 -2.96 -3.53 -72.47
CA GLU A 223 -4.23 -4.06 -73.02
C GLU A 223 -4.10 -5.48 -73.63
N GLY A 224 -2.90 -6.07 -73.61
CA GLY A 224 -2.61 -7.44 -74.01
C GLY A 224 -1.22 -7.88 -73.55
N GLY A 225 -1.06 -9.17 -73.22
CA GLY A 225 0.20 -9.74 -72.73
C GLY A 225 -0.01 -11.02 -71.92
N ASP A 226 1.10 -11.66 -71.52
CA ASP A 226 1.10 -12.83 -70.63
C ASP A 226 0.37 -12.54 -69.31
N ALA A 227 -0.47 -13.47 -68.86
CA ALA A 227 -1.25 -13.40 -67.63
C ALA A 227 -0.39 -13.08 -66.40
N GLN A 228 0.87 -13.55 -66.34
CA GLN A 228 1.79 -13.21 -65.24
C GLN A 228 2.21 -11.74 -65.25
N VAL A 229 2.44 -11.16 -66.42
CA VAL A 229 2.83 -9.75 -66.59
C VAL A 229 1.65 -8.84 -66.26
N LEU A 230 0.44 -9.22 -66.67
CA LEU A 230 -0.79 -8.53 -66.32
C LEU A 230 -1.04 -8.54 -64.80
N ALA A 231 -0.95 -9.71 -64.16
CA ALA A 231 -1.12 -9.85 -62.71
C ALA A 231 -0.06 -9.06 -61.91
N ARG A 232 1.22 -9.10 -62.33
CA ARG A 232 2.30 -8.34 -61.69
C ARG A 232 2.07 -6.83 -61.78
N THR A 233 1.60 -6.35 -62.93
CA THR A 233 1.34 -4.92 -63.15
C THR A 233 0.09 -4.45 -62.39
N ALA A 234 -0.98 -5.25 -62.40
CA ALA A 234 -2.18 -5.01 -61.60
C ALA A 234 -1.87 -4.99 -60.10
N ASN A 235 -1.08 -5.95 -59.60
CA ASN A 235 -0.65 -6.01 -58.20
C ASN A 235 0.18 -4.78 -57.80
N ALA A 236 1.13 -4.36 -58.65
CA ALA A 236 1.95 -3.19 -58.40
C ALA A 236 1.13 -1.89 -58.41
N LYS A 237 0.09 -1.80 -59.25
CA LYS A 237 -0.84 -0.67 -59.26
C LYS A 237 -1.74 -0.67 -58.03
N ALA A 238 -2.29 -1.82 -57.62
CA ALA A 238 -3.08 -1.97 -56.40
C ALA A 238 -2.29 -1.58 -55.14
N ALA A 239 -1.03 -2.01 -55.03
CA ALA A 239 -0.16 -1.66 -53.91
C ALA A 239 0.11 -0.14 -53.82
N ALA A 240 0.20 0.55 -54.96
CA ALA A 240 0.36 2.00 -55.01
C ALA A 240 -0.91 2.73 -54.52
N TYR A 241 -2.10 2.26 -54.91
CA TYR A 241 -3.36 2.81 -54.36
C TYR A 241 -3.51 2.55 -52.86
N VAL A 242 -3.15 1.37 -52.35
CA VAL A 242 -3.14 1.09 -50.89
C VAL A 242 -2.16 2.00 -50.15
N THR A 243 -1.01 2.31 -50.76
CA THR A 243 -0.04 3.27 -50.20
C THR A 243 -0.64 4.68 -50.13
N ALA A 244 -1.32 5.12 -51.19
CA ALA A 244 -2.05 6.39 -51.19
C ALA A 244 -3.14 6.42 -50.11
N ALA A 245 -3.91 5.34 -49.95
CA ALA A 245 -4.94 5.20 -48.92
C ALA A 245 -4.36 5.38 -47.50
N ARG A 246 -3.28 4.67 -47.18
CA ARG A 246 -2.57 4.78 -45.89
C ARG A 246 -2.02 6.17 -45.64
N ASN A 247 -1.54 6.87 -46.66
CA ASN A 247 -1.09 8.25 -46.52
C ASN A 247 -2.26 9.20 -46.19
N TYR A 248 -3.43 9.02 -46.80
CA TYR A 248 -4.63 9.79 -46.45
C TYR A 248 -5.10 9.52 -45.01
N GLU A 249 -4.98 8.28 -44.54
CA GLU A 249 -5.34 7.91 -43.16
C GLU A 249 -4.48 8.61 -42.09
N VAL A 250 -3.26 9.05 -42.41
CA VAL A 250 -2.42 9.82 -41.46
C VAL A 250 -3.09 11.14 -41.06
N GLY A 251 -3.82 11.75 -41.99
CA GLY A 251 -4.60 12.98 -41.76
C GLY A 251 -6.10 12.75 -41.60
N ASP A 252 -6.52 11.53 -41.25
CA ASP A 252 -7.93 11.13 -41.10
C ASP A 252 -8.83 11.49 -42.31
N LEU A 253 -8.25 11.53 -43.53
CA LEU A 253 -8.94 11.78 -44.79
C LEU A 253 -9.60 10.49 -45.32
N PHE A 254 -10.51 9.96 -44.52
CA PHE A 254 -11.07 8.62 -44.65
C PHE A 254 -11.87 8.38 -45.93
N ASP A 255 -12.63 9.36 -46.42
CA ASP A 255 -13.35 9.23 -47.70
C ASP A 255 -12.39 9.07 -48.89
N ARG A 256 -11.24 9.75 -48.84
CA ARG A 256 -10.20 9.62 -49.87
C ARG A 256 -9.48 8.29 -49.76
N ALA A 257 -9.22 7.82 -48.55
CA ALA A 257 -8.65 6.49 -48.32
C ALA A 257 -9.59 5.39 -48.85
N ASP A 258 -10.89 5.48 -48.56
CA ASP A 258 -11.91 4.52 -49.01
C ASP A 258 -12.01 4.50 -50.54
N ALA A 259 -11.95 5.67 -51.19
CA ALA A 259 -11.90 5.75 -52.65
C ALA A 259 -10.67 5.06 -53.23
N MET A 260 -9.50 5.16 -52.58
CA MET A 260 -8.28 4.48 -53.04
C MET A 260 -8.34 2.97 -52.77
N TYR A 261 -8.89 2.50 -51.66
CA TYR A 261 -9.12 1.08 -51.41
C TYR A 261 -10.10 0.47 -52.42
N ALA A 262 -11.18 1.19 -52.75
CA ALA A 262 -12.13 0.76 -53.76
C ALA A 262 -11.47 0.64 -55.15
N LYS A 263 -10.65 1.63 -55.54
CA LYS A 263 -9.85 1.56 -56.77
C LYS A 263 -8.87 0.38 -56.76
N ALA A 264 -8.21 0.12 -55.63
CA ALA A 264 -7.28 -1.00 -55.50
C ALA A 264 -7.99 -2.36 -55.62
N ALA A 265 -9.22 -2.49 -55.11
CA ALA A 265 -10.01 -3.72 -55.15
C ALA A 265 -10.65 -3.98 -56.53
N ALA A 266 -10.98 -2.93 -57.29
CA ALA A 266 -11.64 -3.03 -58.59
C ALA A 266 -10.71 -3.38 -59.77
N LEU A 267 -9.39 -3.48 -59.54
CA LEU A 267 -8.43 -3.80 -60.61
C LEU A 267 -8.61 -5.26 -61.09
N PRO A 268 -8.76 -5.49 -62.41
CA PRO A 268 -8.87 -6.85 -62.95
C PRO A 268 -7.54 -7.60 -62.85
N GLY A 269 -7.61 -8.92 -62.67
CA GLY A 269 -6.43 -9.81 -62.72
C GLY A 269 -5.53 -9.80 -61.48
N LEU A 270 -6.02 -9.32 -60.33
CA LEU A 270 -5.27 -9.41 -59.07
C LEU A 270 -5.11 -10.86 -58.61
N THR A 271 -3.92 -11.19 -58.11
CA THR A 271 -3.67 -12.48 -57.44
C THR A 271 -4.42 -12.54 -56.11
N GLU A 272 -4.85 -13.72 -55.67
CA GLU A 272 -5.53 -13.91 -54.37
C GLU A 272 -4.72 -13.33 -53.20
N GLU A 273 -3.40 -13.47 -53.22
CA GLU A 273 -2.49 -12.92 -52.20
C GLU A 273 -2.61 -11.39 -52.06
N ARG A 274 -2.61 -10.69 -53.20
CA ARG A 274 -2.74 -9.22 -53.22
C ARG A 274 -4.13 -8.78 -52.78
N GLN A 275 -5.17 -9.52 -53.14
CA GLN A 275 -6.52 -9.26 -52.67
C GLN A 275 -6.61 -9.44 -51.14
N ALA A 276 -5.99 -10.49 -50.59
CA ALA A 276 -5.89 -10.71 -49.15
C ALA A 276 -5.11 -9.58 -48.44
N ASP A 277 -3.99 -9.12 -49.00
CA ASP A 277 -3.24 -7.99 -48.46
C ASP A 277 -4.03 -6.66 -48.50
N ASN A 278 -4.88 -6.48 -49.51
CA ASN A 278 -5.78 -5.33 -49.59
C ASN A 278 -6.87 -5.41 -48.50
N ASP A 279 -7.49 -6.58 -48.32
CA ASP A 279 -8.49 -6.80 -47.28
C ASP A 279 -7.92 -6.66 -45.86
N LEU A 280 -6.67 -7.06 -45.61
CA LEU A 280 -5.98 -6.80 -44.35
C LEU A 280 -5.73 -5.31 -44.12
N ALA A 281 -5.39 -4.54 -45.16
CA ALA A 281 -5.25 -3.09 -45.04
C ALA A 281 -6.60 -2.41 -44.76
N ILE A 282 -7.68 -2.86 -45.41
CA ILE A 282 -9.06 -2.41 -45.14
C ILE A 282 -9.49 -2.76 -43.71
N THR A 283 -9.15 -3.96 -43.24
CA THR A 283 -9.37 -4.39 -41.84
C THR A 283 -8.71 -3.42 -40.87
N ASP A 284 -7.42 -3.11 -41.07
CA ASP A 284 -6.69 -2.17 -40.20
C ASP A 284 -7.27 -0.75 -40.25
N SER A 285 -7.75 -0.30 -41.41
CA SER A 285 -8.41 0.99 -41.60
C SER A 285 -9.71 1.10 -40.80
N PHE A 286 -10.65 0.15 -40.96
CA PHE A 286 -11.91 0.16 -40.23
C PHE A 286 -11.71 -0.07 -38.72
N ARG A 287 -10.73 -0.88 -38.34
CA ARG A 287 -10.35 -1.05 -36.94
C ARG A 287 -9.86 0.26 -36.32
N LYS A 288 -9.04 1.06 -37.03
CA LYS A 288 -8.61 2.40 -36.57
C LYS A 288 -9.80 3.32 -36.30
N ARG A 289 -10.87 3.19 -37.09
CA ARG A 289 -12.12 3.95 -36.95
C ARG A 289 -13.09 3.38 -35.91
N LYS A 290 -12.76 2.25 -35.27
CA LYS A 290 -13.65 1.48 -34.38
C LYS A 290 -14.93 0.97 -35.06
N ASP A 291 -14.93 0.82 -36.39
CA ASP A 291 -16.01 0.16 -37.14
C ASP A 291 -15.70 -1.34 -37.22
N PHE A 292 -15.89 -2.03 -36.09
CA PHE A 292 -15.45 -3.42 -35.93
C PHE A 292 -16.22 -4.39 -36.83
N ASP A 293 -17.48 -4.12 -37.14
CA ASP A 293 -18.29 -4.98 -38.02
C ASP A 293 -17.68 -5.04 -39.44
N LYS A 294 -17.36 -3.87 -40.01
CA LYS A 294 -16.71 -3.82 -41.34
C LYS A 294 -15.28 -4.35 -41.32
N ALA A 295 -14.55 -4.12 -40.24
CA ALA A 295 -13.21 -4.64 -40.07
C ALA A 295 -13.20 -6.18 -39.98
N ILE A 296 -14.10 -6.77 -39.19
CA ILE A 296 -14.27 -8.22 -39.06
C ILE A 296 -14.68 -8.81 -40.41
N ALA A 297 -15.69 -8.23 -41.08
CA ALA A 297 -16.12 -8.69 -42.39
C ALA A 297 -14.98 -8.67 -43.44
N ALA A 298 -14.09 -7.67 -43.38
CA ALA A 298 -12.90 -7.63 -44.24
C ALA A 298 -11.88 -8.73 -43.91
N ALA A 299 -11.62 -8.99 -42.63
CA ALA A 299 -10.75 -10.07 -42.20
C ALA A 299 -11.32 -11.46 -42.54
N GLU A 300 -12.64 -11.65 -42.44
CA GLU A 300 -13.32 -12.90 -42.81
C GLU A 300 -13.20 -13.22 -44.31
N ARG A 301 -13.20 -12.20 -45.18
CA ARG A 301 -12.88 -12.42 -46.61
C ARG A 301 -11.49 -13.00 -46.81
N VAL A 302 -10.51 -12.67 -45.97
CA VAL A 302 -9.17 -13.29 -46.00
C VAL A 302 -9.25 -14.77 -45.59
N LEU A 303 -10.05 -15.09 -44.57
CA LEU A 303 -10.25 -16.46 -44.10
C LEU A 303 -10.95 -17.36 -45.13
N ALA A 304 -11.84 -16.79 -45.95
CA ALA A 304 -12.62 -17.52 -46.96
C ALA A 304 -11.81 -17.98 -48.21
N ARG A 305 -10.56 -17.53 -48.38
CA ARG A 305 -9.71 -17.86 -49.56
C ARG A 305 -9.11 -19.27 -49.46
N GLY A 306 -8.45 -19.77 -50.53
CA GLY A 306 -7.73 -21.06 -50.53
C GLY A 306 -6.59 -21.13 -49.51
N ASP A 307 -6.03 -22.32 -49.23
CA ASP A 307 -4.94 -22.48 -48.24
C ASP A 307 -3.69 -23.06 -48.92
N ASP A 308 -2.89 -22.17 -49.52
CA ASP A 308 -1.51 -22.44 -49.91
C ASP A 308 -0.52 -21.87 -48.88
N GLY A 309 0.76 -22.25 -48.97
CA GLY A 309 1.78 -21.87 -47.99
C GLY A 309 1.95 -20.36 -47.79
N GLN A 310 1.62 -19.52 -48.79
CA GLN A 310 1.70 -18.05 -48.69
C GLN A 310 0.40 -17.40 -48.17
N MET A 311 -0.76 -18.03 -48.39
CA MET A 311 -2.05 -17.58 -47.87
C MET A 311 -2.22 -17.88 -46.37
N SER A 312 -1.59 -18.96 -45.88
CA SER A 312 -1.66 -19.39 -44.47
C SER A 312 -1.21 -18.30 -43.47
N ALA A 313 -0.14 -17.56 -43.79
CA ALA A 313 0.36 -16.46 -42.97
C ALA A 313 -0.62 -15.27 -42.88
N ARG A 314 -1.28 -14.96 -44.00
CA ARG A 314 -2.28 -13.87 -44.09
C ARG A 314 -3.56 -14.23 -43.32
N LYS A 315 -4.01 -15.47 -43.43
CA LYS A 315 -5.12 -16.00 -42.62
C LYS A 315 -4.81 -15.98 -41.12
N THR A 316 -3.58 -16.31 -40.74
CA THR A 316 -3.15 -16.21 -39.33
C THR A 316 -3.21 -14.76 -38.84
N THR A 317 -2.77 -13.81 -39.65
CA THR A 317 -2.88 -12.37 -39.35
C THR A 317 -4.35 -11.93 -39.22
N ALA A 318 -5.22 -12.39 -40.11
CA ALA A 318 -6.66 -12.10 -40.04
C ALA A 318 -7.30 -12.64 -38.75
N ARG A 319 -6.99 -13.88 -38.34
CA ARG A 319 -7.47 -14.44 -37.06
C ARG A 319 -7.04 -13.60 -35.86
N GLN A 320 -5.78 -13.15 -35.83
CA GLN A 320 -5.28 -12.29 -34.75
C GLN A 320 -5.99 -10.94 -34.71
N ARG A 321 -6.31 -10.36 -35.88
CA ARG A 321 -7.08 -9.11 -35.95
C ARG A 321 -8.52 -9.30 -35.47
N ILE A 322 -9.20 -10.36 -35.87
CA ILE A 322 -10.54 -10.70 -35.39
C ILE A 322 -10.54 -10.92 -33.88
N ALA A 323 -9.56 -11.67 -33.36
CA ALA A 323 -9.40 -11.92 -31.95
C ALA A 323 -9.25 -10.61 -31.14
N ALA A 324 -8.40 -9.69 -31.59
CA ALA A 324 -8.22 -8.39 -30.94
C ALA A 324 -9.53 -7.57 -30.93
N MET A 325 -10.25 -7.52 -32.04
CA MET A 325 -11.51 -6.77 -32.14
C MET A 325 -12.62 -7.37 -31.27
N ARG A 326 -12.72 -8.70 -31.21
CA ARG A 326 -13.64 -9.39 -30.29
C ARG A 326 -13.32 -9.09 -28.83
N ASN A 327 -12.04 -9.05 -28.48
CA ASN A 327 -11.61 -8.67 -27.14
C ASN A 327 -12.00 -7.22 -26.82
N ASP A 328 -11.80 -6.28 -27.75
CA ASP A 328 -12.22 -4.87 -27.60
C ASP A 328 -13.75 -4.72 -27.44
N LEU A 329 -14.53 -5.63 -28.02
CA LEU A 329 -15.99 -5.73 -27.87
C LEU A 329 -16.44 -6.46 -26.60
N GLY A 330 -15.51 -7.01 -25.80
CA GLY A 330 -15.80 -7.77 -24.58
C GLY A 330 -16.08 -9.27 -24.79
N ASP A 331 -16.05 -9.78 -26.02
CA ASP A 331 -16.13 -11.21 -26.34
C ASP A 331 -14.78 -11.90 -26.10
N LYS A 332 -14.42 -12.05 -24.82
CA LYS A 332 -13.13 -12.65 -24.41
C LYS A 332 -13.01 -14.12 -24.81
N GLU A 333 -14.11 -14.88 -24.78
CA GLU A 333 -14.10 -16.31 -25.11
C GLU A 333 -13.92 -16.54 -26.62
N GLY A 334 -14.62 -15.76 -27.45
CA GLY A 334 -14.42 -15.78 -28.90
C GLY A 334 -13.05 -15.25 -29.31
N ALA A 335 -12.53 -14.23 -28.60
CA ALA A 335 -11.15 -13.77 -28.80
C ALA A 335 -10.13 -14.86 -28.51
N LEU A 336 -10.24 -15.55 -27.36
CA LEU A 336 -9.35 -16.65 -27.00
C LEU A 336 -9.42 -17.80 -28.01
N ALA A 337 -10.62 -18.19 -28.45
CA ALA A 337 -10.77 -19.23 -29.48
C ALA A 337 -9.99 -18.88 -30.75
N MET A 338 -10.10 -17.64 -31.23
CA MET A 338 -9.38 -17.15 -32.41
C MET A 338 -7.87 -17.05 -32.19
N TYR A 339 -7.41 -16.60 -31.01
CA TYR A 339 -5.98 -16.58 -30.68
C TYR A 339 -5.38 -17.98 -30.63
N PHE A 340 -6.07 -18.96 -30.05
CA PHE A 340 -5.61 -20.36 -30.04
C PHE A 340 -5.62 -20.99 -31.44
N GLU A 341 -6.61 -20.67 -32.27
CA GLU A 341 -6.63 -21.15 -33.66
C GLU A 341 -5.49 -20.54 -34.48
N ALA A 342 -5.22 -19.24 -34.30
CA ALA A 342 -4.09 -18.57 -34.94
C ALA A 342 -2.75 -19.17 -34.49
N ALA A 343 -2.63 -19.47 -33.18
CA ALA A 343 -1.48 -20.13 -32.59
C ALA A 343 -1.21 -21.51 -33.21
N ALA A 344 -2.25 -22.35 -33.33
CA ALA A 344 -2.12 -23.71 -33.88
C ALA A 344 -1.75 -23.74 -35.37
N LYS A 345 -2.05 -22.66 -36.11
CA LYS A 345 -1.88 -22.59 -37.58
C LYS A 345 -0.69 -21.73 -38.03
N ALA A 346 0.08 -21.16 -37.11
CA ALA A 346 1.20 -20.30 -37.44
C ALA A 346 2.36 -21.10 -38.07
N ALA A 347 2.57 -20.96 -39.38
CA ALA A 347 3.74 -21.51 -40.07
C ALA A 347 4.95 -20.55 -39.99
N GLY A 348 6.16 -21.08 -39.79
CA GLY A 348 7.42 -20.34 -39.95
C GLY A 348 8.05 -19.72 -38.69
N SER A 349 7.53 -20.03 -37.49
CA SER A 349 8.20 -19.76 -36.20
C SER A 349 8.40 -21.08 -35.46
N PRO A 350 9.54 -21.35 -34.80
CA PRO A 350 9.70 -22.54 -33.97
C PRO A 350 8.75 -22.53 -32.76
N TYR A 351 8.20 -21.36 -32.39
CA TYR A 351 7.30 -21.20 -31.25
C TYR A 351 6.03 -20.38 -31.54
N VAL A 352 4.95 -20.73 -30.84
CA VAL A 352 3.67 -20.02 -30.80
C VAL A 352 3.77 -18.71 -30.01
N LYS A 353 3.17 -17.60 -30.48
CA LYS A 353 3.08 -16.33 -29.74
C LYS A 353 1.79 -16.24 -28.93
N ILE A 354 1.89 -16.04 -27.61
CA ILE A 354 0.73 -16.03 -26.70
C ILE A 354 0.52 -14.73 -25.89
N ASN A 355 1.18 -13.61 -26.23
CA ASN A 355 1.15 -12.39 -25.42
C ASN A 355 -0.26 -11.87 -25.10
N GLU A 356 -1.18 -11.93 -26.07
CA GLU A 356 -2.57 -11.52 -25.87
C GLU A 356 -3.34 -12.49 -24.96
N ILE A 357 -3.04 -13.78 -25.04
CA ILE A 357 -3.57 -14.80 -24.12
C ILE A 357 -3.09 -14.51 -22.68
N LYS A 358 -1.82 -14.15 -22.50
CA LYS A 358 -1.29 -13.77 -21.18
C LYS A 358 -2.03 -12.57 -20.59
N ARG A 359 -2.31 -11.54 -21.40
CA ARG A 359 -3.07 -10.36 -20.98
C ARG A 359 -4.49 -10.73 -20.52
N ILE A 360 -5.21 -11.54 -21.30
CA ILE A 360 -6.56 -11.99 -20.93
C ILE A 360 -6.53 -12.84 -19.65
N CYS A 361 -5.49 -13.69 -19.47
CA CYS A 361 -5.30 -14.45 -18.23
C CYS A 361 -5.16 -13.53 -17.01
N ASP A 362 -4.33 -12.49 -17.10
CA ASP A 362 -4.14 -11.50 -16.04
C ASP A 362 -5.45 -10.75 -15.71
N GLU A 363 -6.27 -10.45 -16.73
CA GLU A 363 -7.61 -9.88 -16.53
C GLU A 363 -8.54 -10.86 -15.80
N PHE A 364 -8.58 -12.15 -16.16
CA PHE A 364 -9.38 -13.13 -15.43
C PHE A 364 -8.97 -13.24 -13.96
N ILE A 365 -7.67 -13.20 -13.67
CA ILE A 365 -7.18 -13.21 -12.28
C ILE A 365 -7.65 -11.94 -11.55
N LYS A 366 -7.50 -10.76 -12.17
CA LYS A 366 -7.95 -9.48 -11.62
C LYS A 366 -9.46 -9.44 -11.36
N ASP A 367 -10.25 -10.00 -12.27
CA ASP A 367 -11.71 -10.10 -12.21
C ASP A 367 -12.19 -11.26 -11.30
N LYS A 368 -11.27 -11.94 -10.60
CA LYS A 368 -11.53 -13.11 -9.75
C LYS A 368 -12.21 -14.29 -10.47
N ARG A 369 -12.09 -14.37 -11.80
CA ARG A 369 -12.54 -15.53 -12.62
C ARG A 369 -11.48 -16.63 -12.60
N GLN A 370 -11.23 -17.17 -11.41
CA GLN A 370 -10.12 -18.09 -11.13
C GLN A 370 -10.18 -19.38 -11.95
N ASP A 371 -11.35 -20.00 -12.11
CA ASP A 371 -11.51 -21.23 -12.91
C ASP A 371 -11.20 -21.00 -14.39
N ALA A 372 -11.60 -19.85 -14.94
CA ALA A 372 -11.32 -19.48 -16.32
C ALA A 372 -9.81 -19.25 -16.54
N ALA A 373 -9.13 -18.64 -15.57
CA ALA A 373 -7.68 -18.47 -15.62
C ALA A 373 -6.93 -19.81 -15.56
N LEU A 374 -7.36 -20.76 -14.72
CA LEU A 374 -6.78 -22.10 -14.64
C LEU A 374 -6.96 -22.88 -15.94
N ALA A 375 -8.19 -22.95 -16.45
CA ALA A 375 -8.50 -23.62 -17.71
C ALA A 375 -7.73 -23.02 -18.90
N LEU A 376 -7.52 -21.70 -18.89
CA LEU A 376 -6.72 -21.03 -19.89
C LEU A 376 -5.24 -21.46 -19.82
N CYS A 377 -4.66 -21.52 -18.62
CA CYS A 377 -3.29 -21.99 -18.44
C CYS A 377 -3.13 -23.46 -18.87
N ASP A 378 -4.09 -24.34 -18.56
CA ASP A 378 -4.08 -25.73 -19.02
C ASP A 378 -4.08 -25.83 -20.55
N ARG A 379 -4.86 -24.98 -21.23
CA ARG A 379 -4.85 -24.90 -22.71
C ARG A 379 -3.53 -24.39 -23.26
N VAL A 380 -2.86 -23.48 -22.56
CA VAL A 380 -1.53 -22.99 -22.98
C VAL A 380 -0.49 -24.11 -22.86
N VAL A 381 -0.50 -24.84 -21.74
CA VAL A 381 0.44 -25.95 -21.50
C VAL A 381 0.26 -27.11 -22.50
N SER A 382 -0.94 -27.29 -23.06
CA SER A 382 -1.22 -28.33 -24.07
C SER A 382 -0.89 -27.95 -25.51
N LEU A 383 -0.40 -26.74 -25.77
CA LEU A 383 -0.01 -26.31 -27.12
C LEU A 383 1.23 -27.05 -27.64
N GLN A 384 1.18 -27.49 -28.90
CA GLN A 384 2.35 -28.01 -29.60
C GLN A 384 3.31 -26.85 -29.93
N ASN A 385 4.62 -27.10 -29.85
CA ASN A 385 5.67 -26.12 -30.16
C ASN A 385 5.54 -24.80 -29.35
N ILE A 386 5.16 -24.88 -28.07
CA ILE A 386 5.18 -23.73 -27.18
C ILE A 386 6.60 -23.49 -26.62
N ASP A 387 6.97 -22.23 -26.43
CA ASP A 387 8.23 -21.87 -25.78
C ASP A 387 8.24 -22.38 -24.33
N PRO A 388 9.30 -23.07 -23.86
CA PRO A 388 9.36 -23.55 -22.48
C PRO A 388 9.17 -22.45 -21.42
N GLY A 389 9.58 -21.22 -21.71
CA GLY A 389 9.36 -20.06 -20.84
C GLY A 389 7.89 -19.67 -20.76
N ASP A 390 7.13 -19.84 -21.84
CA ASP A 390 5.68 -19.66 -21.87
C ASP A 390 4.95 -20.78 -21.12
N THR A 391 5.42 -22.03 -21.22
CA THR A 391 4.93 -23.14 -20.38
C THR A 391 5.21 -22.88 -18.90
N ALA A 392 6.41 -22.43 -18.55
CA ALA A 392 6.77 -22.09 -17.18
C ALA A 392 5.90 -20.93 -16.64
N TRP A 393 5.64 -19.91 -17.47
CA TRP A 393 4.72 -18.82 -17.13
C TRP A 393 3.31 -19.33 -16.80
N ALA A 394 2.76 -20.27 -17.58
CA ALA A 394 1.43 -20.82 -17.34
C ALA A 394 1.37 -21.58 -16.00
N TYR A 395 2.36 -22.42 -15.71
CA TYR A 395 2.46 -23.12 -14.42
C TYR A 395 2.60 -22.15 -13.23
N LEU A 396 3.37 -21.07 -13.37
CA LEU A 396 3.49 -20.04 -12.34
C LEU A 396 2.15 -19.32 -12.10
N LYS A 397 1.36 -19.05 -13.14
CA LYS A 397 0.02 -18.48 -13.00
C LYS A 397 -0.97 -19.45 -12.35
N GLN A 398 -0.89 -20.74 -12.67
CA GLN A 398 -1.65 -21.77 -11.94
C GLN A 398 -1.30 -21.77 -10.45
N SER A 399 0.00 -21.73 -10.12
CA SER A 399 0.46 -21.64 -8.74
C SER A 399 -0.11 -20.43 -8.01
N GLN A 400 -0.07 -19.25 -8.63
CA GLN A 400 -0.66 -18.02 -8.09
C GLN A 400 -2.16 -18.18 -7.79
N VAL A 401 -2.94 -18.65 -8.77
CA VAL A 401 -4.40 -18.79 -8.62
C VAL A 401 -4.77 -19.82 -7.55
N LEU A 402 -4.06 -20.96 -7.51
CA LEU A 402 -4.27 -21.99 -6.49
C LEU A 402 -3.86 -21.49 -5.10
N LEU A 403 -2.82 -20.67 -5.00
CA LEU A 403 -2.42 -20.03 -3.75
C LEU A 403 -3.50 -19.07 -3.24
N ASP A 404 -4.10 -18.27 -4.13
CA ASP A 404 -5.22 -17.37 -3.80
C ASP A 404 -6.46 -18.16 -3.32
N ARG A 405 -6.65 -19.39 -3.80
CA ARG A 405 -7.68 -20.34 -3.33
C ARG A 405 -7.30 -21.08 -2.04
N LYS A 406 -6.10 -20.84 -1.50
CA LYS A 406 -5.51 -21.55 -0.34
C LYS A 406 -5.29 -23.05 -0.58
N GLU A 407 -5.14 -23.47 -1.84
CA GLU A 407 -4.85 -24.85 -2.25
C GLU A 407 -3.33 -25.07 -2.31
N PHE A 408 -2.66 -24.95 -1.15
CA PHE A 408 -1.20 -24.81 -1.04
C PHE A 408 -0.39 -25.92 -1.71
N ASP A 409 -0.82 -27.18 -1.58
CA ASP A 409 -0.08 -28.33 -2.14
C ASP A 409 -0.17 -28.38 -3.68
N GLN A 410 -1.35 -28.05 -4.23
CA GLN A 410 -1.53 -27.98 -5.68
C GLN A 410 -0.77 -26.78 -6.27
N ALA A 411 -0.80 -25.63 -5.57
CA ALA A 411 -0.03 -24.45 -5.94
C ALA A 411 1.47 -24.77 -5.98
N ARG A 412 1.98 -25.55 -5.00
CA ARG A 412 3.37 -25.98 -4.95
C ARG A 412 3.70 -26.89 -6.12
N ALA A 413 2.86 -27.91 -6.37
CA ALA A 413 3.07 -28.85 -7.47
C ALA A 413 3.10 -28.15 -8.84
N ALA A 414 2.29 -27.12 -9.05
CA ALA A 414 2.35 -26.30 -10.26
C ALA A 414 3.69 -25.54 -10.38
N ALA A 415 4.17 -24.91 -9.31
CA ALA A 415 5.46 -24.22 -9.32
C ALA A 415 6.66 -25.17 -9.48
N GLU A 416 6.59 -26.39 -8.94
CA GLU A 416 7.59 -27.44 -9.15
C GLU A 416 7.66 -27.88 -10.63
N LYS A 417 6.51 -27.96 -11.32
CA LYS A 417 6.49 -28.19 -12.78
C LYS A 417 7.16 -27.05 -13.55
N ALA A 418 6.97 -25.79 -13.13
CA ALA A 418 7.67 -24.66 -13.73
C ALA A 418 9.19 -24.75 -13.52
N LEU A 419 9.63 -25.13 -12.31
CA LEU A 419 11.05 -25.28 -11.97
C LEU A 419 11.72 -26.38 -12.80
N ALA A 420 11.01 -27.49 -13.04
CA ALA A 420 11.51 -28.62 -13.82
C ALA A 420 11.85 -28.27 -15.29
N LEU A 421 11.32 -27.17 -15.83
CA LEU A 421 11.59 -26.70 -17.20
C LEU A 421 12.93 -25.97 -17.34
N ASN A 422 13.59 -25.58 -16.24
CA ASN A 422 14.93 -24.97 -16.21
C ASN A 422 15.10 -23.66 -17.01
N VAL A 423 14.06 -22.82 -17.09
CA VAL A 423 14.07 -21.54 -17.87
C VAL A 423 13.62 -20.31 -17.09
N ALA A 424 13.04 -20.48 -15.89
CA ALA A 424 12.51 -19.40 -15.05
C ALA A 424 12.74 -19.69 -13.55
N ASN A 425 13.94 -20.20 -13.24
CA ASN A 425 14.23 -20.87 -11.97
C ASN A 425 14.03 -19.96 -10.77
N GLY A 426 14.48 -18.70 -10.80
CA GLY A 426 14.29 -17.78 -9.68
C GLY A 426 12.81 -17.53 -9.36
N LYS A 427 11.98 -17.36 -10.39
CA LYS A 427 10.52 -17.17 -10.23
C LYS A 427 9.83 -18.41 -9.70
N ALA A 428 10.21 -19.60 -10.17
CA ALA A 428 9.65 -20.86 -9.70
C ALA A 428 10.05 -21.16 -8.24
N ILE A 429 11.30 -20.89 -7.86
CA ILE A 429 11.77 -21.01 -6.47
C ILE A 429 10.95 -20.08 -5.56
N LEU A 430 10.78 -18.81 -5.94
CA LEU A 430 10.00 -17.86 -5.14
C LEU A 430 8.51 -18.22 -5.08
N ALA A 431 7.95 -18.81 -6.14
CA ALA A 431 6.57 -19.30 -6.13
C ALA A 431 6.39 -20.49 -5.16
N ILE A 432 7.31 -21.47 -5.17
CA ILE A 432 7.31 -22.57 -4.18
C ILE A 432 7.46 -22.00 -2.77
N TYR A 433 8.40 -21.08 -2.55
CA TYR A 433 8.59 -20.40 -1.29
C TYR A 433 7.32 -19.69 -0.78
N ALA A 434 6.57 -19.02 -1.68
CA ALA A 434 5.32 -18.36 -1.34
C ALA A 434 4.24 -19.35 -0.83
N THR A 435 4.23 -20.59 -1.33
CA THR A 435 3.31 -21.63 -0.83
C THR A 435 3.59 -22.05 0.61
N TYR A 436 4.85 -22.10 1.02
CA TYR A 436 5.22 -22.32 2.42
C TYR A 436 4.88 -21.08 3.27
N LYS A 437 5.23 -19.89 2.78
CA LYS A 437 4.98 -18.60 3.45
C LYS A 437 3.51 -18.37 3.79
N ALA A 438 2.59 -18.82 2.92
CA ALA A 438 1.16 -18.64 3.11
C ALA A 438 0.55 -19.55 4.20
N ARG A 439 1.29 -20.55 4.69
CA ARG A 439 0.82 -21.46 5.74
C ARG A 439 0.81 -20.77 7.13
N PRO A 440 -0.01 -21.26 8.08
CA PRO A 440 0.09 -20.83 9.47
C PRO A 440 1.44 -21.26 10.10
N LEU A 441 1.79 -20.65 11.24
CA LEU A 441 2.89 -21.15 12.06
C LEU A 441 2.47 -22.46 12.78
N PRO A 442 3.39 -23.42 12.98
CA PRO A 442 4.83 -23.35 12.68
C PRO A 442 5.21 -23.69 11.23
N GLN A 443 4.29 -24.26 10.42
CA GLN A 443 4.58 -24.78 9.08
C GLN A 443 5.17 -23.71 8.14
N LYS A 444 4.81 -22.44 8.33
CA LYS A 444 5.40 -21.30 7.62
C LYS A 444 6.93 -21.32 7.61
N ARG A 445 7.58 -21.75 8.70
CA ARG A 445 9.05 -21.73 8.85
C ARG A 445 9.77 -22.69 7.90
N ASP A 446 9.07 -23.67 7.32
CA ASP A 446 9.63 -24.59 6.33
C ASP A 446 10.12 -23.87 5.06
N MET A 447 9.64 -22.65 4.80
CA MET A 447 10.09 -21.82 3.68
C MET A 447 11.60 -21.55 3.72
N TYR A 448 12.19 -21.39 4.91
CA TYR A 448 13.62 -21.16 5.04
C TYR A 448 14.44 -22.40 4.72
N ARG A 449 14.01 -23.56 5.24
CA ARG A 449 14.64 -24.85 4.92
C ARG A 449 14.64 -25.09 3.42
N TYR A 450 13.50 -24.85 2.77
CA TYR A 450 13.37 -24.98 1.32
C TYR A 450 14.40 -24.12 0.56
N ILE A 451 14.53 -22.82 0.87
CA ILE A 451 15.52 -21.97 0.20
C ILE A 451 16.94 -22.44 0.50
N GLU A 452 17.25 -22.75 1.75
CA GLU A 452 18.60 -23.17 2.14
C GLU A 452 19.02 -24.47 1.42
N GLU A 453 18.13 -25.46 1.33
CA GLU A 453 18.39 -26.71 0.60
C GLU A 453 18.46 -26.48 -0.91
N THR A 454 17.56 -25.66 -1.46
CA THR A 454 17.51 -25.34 -2.90
C THR A 454 18.77 -24.60 -3.34
N MET A 455 19.21 -23.61 -2.56
CA MET A 455 20.39 -22.80 -2.86
C MET A 455 21.71 -23.54 -2.59
N ALA A 456 21.69 -24.62 -1.80
CA ALA A 456 22.82 -25.54 -1.66
C ALA A 456 22.89 -26.60 -2.78
N GLY A 457 21.83 -26.75 -3.56
CA GLY A 457 21.70 -27.73 -4.65
C GLY A 457 22.21 -27.22 -6.01
N PRO A 458 22.21 -28.10 -7.04
CA PRO A 458 22.74 -27.79 -8.36
C PRO A 458 21.95 -26.71 -9.11
N VAL A 459 20.69 -26.47 -8.75
CA VAL A 459 19.87 -25.43 -9.38
C VAL A 459 20.43 -24.02 -9.13
N ALA A 460 21.15 -23.81 -8.02
CA ALA A 460 21.77 -22.52 -7.71
C ALA A 460 22.79 -22.08 -8.76
N GLU A 461 23.48 -23.04 -9.42
CA GLU A 461 24.46 -22.75 -10.48
C GLU A 461 23.82 -22.16 -11.75
N SER A 462 22.51 -22.34 -11.92
CA SER A 462 21.76 -21.84 -13.09
C SER A 462 21.15 -20.45 -12.88
N LEU A 463 21.20 -19.91 -11.66
CA LEU A 463 20.57 -18.64 -11.32
C LEU A 463 21.42 -17.45 -11.74
N THR A 464 20.75 -16.42 -12.25
CA THR A 464 21.38 -15.12 -12.51
C THR A 464 21.68 -14.38 -11.20
N ARG A 465 22.57 -13.39 -11.24
CA ARG A 465 22.88 -12.53 -10.06
C ARG A 465 21.63 -11.83 -9.53
N ASP A 466 20.72 -11.39 -10.40
CA ASP A 466 19.48 -10.74 -9.99
C ASP A 466 18.51 -11.74 -9.31
N GLU A 467 18.41 -12.97 -9.80
CA GLU A 467 17.59 -14.00 -9.14
C GLU A 467 18.14 -14.39 -7.77
N ILE A 468 19.46 -14.53 -7.62
CA ILE A 468 20.11 -14.76 -6.32
C ILE A 468 19.81 -13.59 -5.37
N ARG A 469 19.89 -12.34 -5.87
CA ARG A 469 19.53 -11.15 -5.09
C ARG A 469 18.10 -11.23 -4.61
N ASP A 470 17.15 -11.51 -5.49
CA ASP A 470 15.72 -11.50 -5.17
C ASP A 470 15.35 -12.62 -4.17
N ILE A 471 15.95 -13.80 -4.30
CA ILE A 471 15.76 -14.93 -3.39
C ILE A 471 16.25 -14.58 -1.98
N TRP A 472 17.51 -14.18 -1.83
CA TRP A 472 18.06 -13.87 -0.51
C TRP A 472 17.47 -12.60 0.09
N SER A 473 17.09 -11.61 -0.73
CA SER A 473 16.37 -10.41 -0.27
C SER A 473 14.99 -10.74 0.29
N THR A 474 14.25 -11.61 -0.39
CA THR A 474 12.93 -12.09 0.08
C THR A 474 13.07 -12.90 1.36
N TYR A 475 14.04 -13.83 1.39
CA TYR A 475 14.36 -14.63 2.56
C TYR A 475 14.71 -13.75 3.78
N GLY A 476 15.61 -12.79 3.60
CA GLY A 476 16.07 -11.92 4.68
C GLY A 476 14.97 -10.99 5.19
N PHE A 477 14.19 -10.40 4.29
CA PHE A 477 13.08 -9.53 4.69
C PHE A 477 11.97 -10.30 5.43
N ASP A 478 11.63 -11.50 4.98
CA ASP A 478 10.65 -12.33 5.71
C ASP A 478 11.18 -12.81 7.05
N ALA A 479 12.49 -13.06 7.17
CA ALA A 479 13.15 -13.33 8.45
C ALA A 479 13.03 -12.15 9.41
N HIS A 480 13.24 -10.93 8.93
CA HIS A 480 13.00 -9.71 9.72
C HIS A 480 11.54 -9.62 10.20
N ASN A 481 10.57 -9.90 9.32
CA ASN A 481 9.14 -9.92 9.66
C ASN A 481 8.77 -10.97 10.72
N LEU A 482 9.60 -12.00 10.92
CA LEU A 482 9.44 -13.06 11.93
C LEU A 482 10.40 -12.94 13.12
N PHE A 483 11.11 -11.81 13.24
CA PHE A 483 12.09 -11.56 14.29
C PHE A 483 13.24 -12.61 14.32
N ASP A 484 13.64 -13.14 13.17
CA ASP A 484 14.71 -14.15 13.04
C ASP A 484 16.01 -13.53 12.49
N HIS A 485 16.77 -12.89 13.39
CA HIS A 485 17.98 -12.14 13.03
C HIS A 485 19.13 -13.02 12.52
N ASP A 486 19.16 -14.28 12.91
CA ASP A 486 20.19 -15.21 12.41
C ASP A 486 19.97 -15.50 10.93
N LYS A 487 18.71 -15.66 10.51
CA LYS A 487 18.38 -15.78 9.08
C LYS A 487 18.61 -14.46 8.33
N VAL A 488 18.33 -13.30 8.94
CA VAL A 488 18.68 -12.00 8.34
C VAL A 488 20.19 -11.91 8.06
N ARG A 489 21.04 -12.24 9.05
CA ARG A 489 22.50 -12.26 8.90
C ARG A 489 22.96 -13.25 7.84
N LYS A 490 22.34 -14.43 7.79
CA LYS A 490 22.64 -15.45 6.76
C LYS A 490 22.39 -14.89 5.36
N ALA A 491 21.25 -14.24 5.13
CA ALA A 491 20.95 -13.65 3.82
C ALA A 491 21.98 -12.58 3.41
N PHE A 492 22.42 -11.71 4.34
CA PHE A 492 23.48 -10.75 4.06
C PHE A 492 24.80 -11.45 3.70
N ALA A 493 25.20 -12.45 4.50
CA ALA A 493 26.42 -13.21 4.26
C ALA A 493 26.43 -13.93 2.89
N GLU A 494 25.29 -14.45 2.45
CA GLU A 494 25.15 -15.09 1.14
C GLU A 494 25.25 -14.06 0.01
N LEU A 495 24.61 -12.89 0.13
CA LEU A 495 24.76 -11.81 -0.85
C LEU A 495 26.21 -11.31 -0.94
N ASP A 496 26.89 -11.16 0.19
CA ASP A 496 28.29 -10.76 0.27
C ASP A 496 29.21 -11.79 -0.39
N ARG A 497 28.97 -13.09 -0.12
CA ARG A 497 29.70 -14.20 -0.74
C ARG A 497 29.64 -14.16 -2.28
N HIS A 498 28.54 -13.65 -2.83
CA HIS A 498 28.36 -13.49 -4.27
C HIS A 498 28.74 -12.09 -4.80
N GLY A 499 29.20 -11.17 -3.94
CA GLY A 499 29.52 -9.79 -4.31
C GLY A 499 28.30 -9.04 -4.86
N ILE A 500 27.10 -9.33 -4.34
CA ILE A 500 25.84 -8.73 -4.78
C ILE A 500 25.45 -7.60 -3.82
N PRO A 501 25.23 -6.37 -4.31
CA PRO A 501 24.81 -5.27 -3.45
C PRO A 501 23.39 -5.52 -2.92
N TYR A 502 23.14 -5.06 -1.69
CA TYR A 502 21.84 -5.19 -1.06
C TYR A 502 20.82 -4.28 -1.75
N GLY A 503 19.72 -4.86 -2.23
CA GLY A 503 18.64 -4.14 -2.88
C GLY A 503 17.38 -4.06 -2.01
N GLY A 504 16.48 -3.13 -2.37
CA GLY A 504 15.11 -3.08 -1.86
C GLY A 504 14.98 -2.92 -0.34
N TYR A 505 13.89 -3.46 0.22
CA TYR A 505 13.58 -3.37 1.64
C TYR A 505 14.60 -4.09 2.54
N MET A 506 15.31 -5.10 2.04
CA MET A 506 16.34 -5.77 2.84
C MET A 506 17.49 -4.82 3.18
N GLY A 507 18.06 -4.14 2.17
CA GLY A 507 19.13 -3.16 2.39
C GLY A 507 18.64 -1.95 3.22
N LEU A 508 17.46 -1.43 2.91
CA LEU A 508 16.93 -0.23 3.56
C LEU A 508 16.45 -0.45 5.00
N ARG A 509 15.99 -1.66 5.35
CA ARG A 509 15.35 -1.94 6.65
C ARG A 509 16.10 -2.97 7.49
N CYS A 510 16.48 -4.10 6.89
CA CYS A 510 17.09 -5.18 7.66
C CYS A 510 18.51 -4.85 8.12
N LEU A 511 19.29 -4.10 7.33
CA LEU A 511 20.65 -3.72 7.71
C LEU A 511 20.66 -2.76 8.92
N PRO A 512 19.88 -1.65 8.94
CA PRO A 512 19.71 -0.86 10.15
C PRO A 512 19.16 -1.67 11.33
N ALA A 513 18.22 -2.59 11.09
CA ALA A 513 17.69 -3.43 12.15
C ALA A 513 18.80 -4.21 12.87
N LEU A 514 19.77 -4.81 12.16
CA LEU A 514 20.87 -5.54 12.80
C LEU A 514 21.68 -4.67 13.77
N LYS A 515 21.92 -3.39 13.44
CA LYS A 515 22.55 -2.41 14.34
C LYS A 515 21.65 -2.12 15.53
N ILE A 516 20.39 -1.80 15.30
CA ILE A 516 19.44 -1.43 16.36
C ILE A 516 19.23 -2.59 17.35
N TYR A 517 19.14 -3.84 16.89
CA TYR A 517 19.03 -5.00 17.77
C TYR A 517 20.31 -5.28 18.58
N LYS A 518 21.48 -4.91 18.02
CA LYS A 518 22.73 -4.94 18.78
C LYS A 518 22.70 -3.91 19.91
N ASP A 519 22.26 -2.69 19.62
CA ASP A 519 22.15 -1.62 20.61
C ASP A 519 21.11 -1.96 21.69
N PHE A 520 19.99 -2.59 21.31
CA PHE A 520 18.96 -3.09 22.23
C PHE A 520 19.53 -4.08 23.26
N ALA A 521 20.44 -4.97 22.86
CA ALA A 521 21.05 -5.95 23.77
C ALA A 521 21.84 -5.28 24.91
N THR A 522 22.34 -4.07 24.69
CA THR A 522 23.10 -3.27 25.67
C THR A 522 22.29 -2.09 26.24
N PHE A 523 21.02 -1.94 25.89
CA PHE A 523 20.20 -0.81 26.32
C PHE A 523 19.86 -0.87 27.83
N PRO A 524 19.84 0.27 28.56
CA PRO A 524 20.16 1.62 28.11
C PRO A 524 21.67 1.91 28.14
N LYS A 525 22.13 2.87 27.33
CA LYS A 525 23.47 3.46 27.46
C LYS A 525 23.58 4.23 28.78
N ASP A 526 24.76 4.25 29.39
CA ASP A 526 25.02 5.14 30.53
C ASP A 526 24.96 6.60 30.04
N GLU A 527 24.28 7.47 30.80
CA GLU A 527 24.12 8.90 30.48
C GLU A 527 25.46 9.59 30.19
N LYS A 528 26.53 9.21 30.90
CA LYS A 528 27.88 9.79 30.68
C LYS A 528 28.50 9.45 29.33
N GLU A 529 27.98 8.44 28.63
CA GLU A 529 28.41 8.03 27.30
C GLU A 529 27.71 8.82 26.20
N ILE A 530 26.65 9.56 26.54
CA ILE A 530 25.86 10.37 25.60
C ILE A 530 26.44 11.79 25.59
N ARG A 531 26.95 12.21 24.43
CA ARG A 531 27.53 13.55 24.25
C ARG A 531 26.63 14.40 23.36
N PHE A 532 26.18 15.54 23.88
CA PHE A 532 25.44 16.55 23.12
C PHE A 532 26.41 17.45 22.34
N PRO A 533 26.34 17.48 20.99
CA PRO A 533 27.23 18.29 20.16
C PRO A 533 27.06 19.79 20.45
N GLN A 534 28.17 20.50 20.63
CA GLN A 534 28.18 21.91 20.98
C GLN A 534 28.38 22.84 19.78
N ASN A 535 28.93 22.34 18.68
CA ASN A 535 29.16 23.10 17.46
C ASN A 535 29.32 22.16 16.25
N LEU A 536 29.48 22.74 15.05
CA LEU A 536 29.65 21.98 13.81
C LEU A 536 30.89 21.06 13.84
N ALA A 537 31.96 21.42 14.55
CA ALA A 537 33.17 20.61 14.61
C ALA A 537 32.96 19.30 15.38
N ASP A 538 32.10 19.28 16.40
CA ASP A 538 31.70 18.05 17.10
C ASP A 538 30.92 17.09 16.18
N LEU A 539 30.34 17.60 15.10
CA LEU A 539 29.67 16.84 14.04
C LEU A 539 30.62 16.50 12.87
N GLY A 540 31.91 16.81 12.99
CA GLY A 540 32.91 16.59 11.93
C GLY A 540 32.87 17.63 10.81
N VAL A 541 32.16 18.75 10.99
CA VAL A 541 32.03 19.82 9.99
C VAL A 541 32.89 21.01 10.40
N LYS A 542 33.77 21.46 9.50
CA LYS A 542 34.55 22.68 9.71
C LYS A 542 33.64 23.90 9.49
N ASP A 543 33.57 24.81 10.46
CA ASP A 543 32.92 26.11 10.29
C ASP A 543 33.82 27.02 9.45
N VAL A 544 33.40 27.36 8.24
CA VAL A 544 34.22 28.07 7.25
C VAL A 544 33.75 29.49 6.95
N LYS A 545 32.46 29.79 7.14
CA LYS A 545 31.89 31.09 6.78
C LYS A 545 30.63 31.38 7.59
N THR A 546 30.59 32.57 8.18
CA THR A 546 29.43 33.12 8.89
C THR A 546 28.84 34.27 8.09
N VAL A 547 27.51 34.28 7.93
CA VAL A 547 26.77 35.37 7.25
C VAL A 547 25.59 35.82 8.10
N ASN A 548 25.13 37.06 7.90
CA ASN A 548 23.88 37.52 8.46
C ASN A 548 22.74 37.28 7.46
N ALA A 549 21.61 36.77 7.92
CA ALA A 549 20.47 36.52 7.05
C ALA A 549 19.96 37.79 6.36
N ARG A 550 20.03 38.96 7.03
CA ARG A 550 19.59 40.24 6.47
C ARG A 550 20.40 40.69 5.26
N ASP A 551 21.63 40.20 5.11
CA ASP A 551 22.50 40.53 3.98
C ASP A 551 21.95 39.95 2.66
N PHE A 552 20.93 39.07 2.74
CA PHE A 552 20.22 38.47 1.61
C PHE A 552 18.84 39.10 1.35
N ALA A 553 18.48 40.18 2.06
CA ALA A 553 17.19 40.85 1.91
C ALA A 553 17.05 41.59 0.57
N ASP A 554 18.16 42.06 0.01
CA ASP A 554 18.15 42.78 -1.27
C ASP A 554 17.61 41.90 -2.41
N GLY A 555 16.50 42.33 -3.00
CA GLY A 555 15.81 41.61 -4.07
C GLY A 555 15.07 40.35 -3.62
N ALA A 556 14.92 40.09 -2.32
CA ALA A 556 14.03 39.06 -1.81
C ALA A 556 12.58 39.58 -1.75
N ARG A 557 11.61 38.76 -2.14
CA ARG A 557 10.19 39.16 -2.13
C ARG A 557 9.56 39.11 -0.74
N ASN A 558 10.05 38.23 0.11
CA ASN A 558 9.57 38.04 1.48
C ASN A 558 10.69 37.41 2.35
N ASP A 559 10.41 37.28 3.65
CA ASP A 559 11.32 36.68 4.61
C ASP A 559 11.68 35.21 4.27
N THR A 560 10.75 34.47 3.67
CA THR A 560 11.02 33.08 3.23
C THR A 560 12.16 33.07 2.22
N GLU A 561 12.07 33.88 1.16
CA GLU A 561 13.10 33.96 0.12
C GLU A 561 14.43 34.48 0.69
N CYS A 562 14.39 35.46 1.60
CA CYS A 562 15.58 35.99 2.28
C CYS A 562 16.32 34.89 3.07
N LEU A 563 15.60 34.17 3.94
CA LEU A 563 16.18 33.12 4.78
C LEU A 563 16.61 31.91 3.95
N GLN A 564 15.84 31.53 2.92
CA GLN A 564 16.21 30.44 2.02
C GLN A 564 17.50 30.74 1.25
N ARG A 565 17.69 31.96 0.75
CA ARG A 565 18.94 32.38 0.09
C ARG A 565 20.15 32.28 1.02
N ALA A 566 19.99 32.65 2.30
CA ALA A 566 21.05 32.50 3.29
C ALA A 566 21.38 31.01 3.54
N ILE A 567 20.37 30.15 3.63
CA ILE A 567 20.52 28.69 3.76
C ILE A 567 21.18 28.06 2.53
N ASP A 568 20.84 28.51 1.32
CA ASP A 568 21.38 27.99 0.07
C ASP A 568 22.80 28.50 -0.23
N SER A 569 23.30 29.46 0.55
CA SER A 569 24.66 29.97 0.41
C SER A 569 25.73 28.94 0.83
N ASP A 570 26.98 29.25 0.50
CA ASP A 570 28.18 28.53 0.94
C ASP A 570 28.50 28.71 2.44
N ALA A 571 27.74 29.54 3.17
CA ALA A 571 27.93 29.76 4.59
C ALA A 571 27.62 28.49 5.41
N THR A 572 28.45 28.21 6.42
CA THR A 572 28.21 27.15 7.40
C THR A 572 27.40 27.66 8.57
N THR A 573 27.58 28.92 8.97
CA THR A 573 26.81 29.55 10.04
C THR A 573 26.01 30.73 9.51
N ILE A 574 24.71 30.74 9.78
CA ILE A 574 23.76 31.77 9.37
C ILE A 574 23.19 32.40 10.65
N VAL A 575 23.43 33.70 10.82
CA VAL A 575 22.93 34.47 11.95
C VAL A 575 21.59 35.09 11.57
N ILE A 576 20.54 34.80 12.34
CA ILE A 576 19.23 35.42 12.20
C ILE A 576 19.09 36.46 13.31
N GLU A 577 18.99 37.73 12.94
CA GLU A 577 18.84 38.83 13.90
C GLU A 577 17.38 39.12 14.25
N ASP A 578 17.16 39.70 15.43
CA ASP A 578 15.90 40.34 15.75
C ASP A 578 15.78 41.66 14.96
N LYS A 579 14.74 41.75 14.13
CA LYS A 579 14.41 42.95 13.34
C LYS A 579 13.29 43.79 13.97
N GLY A 580 12.95 43.53 15.23
CA GLY A 580 11.88 44.19 15.99
C GLY A 580 10.47 43.70 15.65
N VAL A 581 10.33 42.89 14.59
CA VAL A 581 9.09 42.23 14.15
C VAL A 581 9.38 40.77 13.80
N PRO A 582 8.39 39.86 13.87
CA PRO A 582 8.60 38.46 13.50
C PRO A 582 9.09 38.29 12.05
N TRP A 583 9.94 37.30 11.84
CA TRP A 583 10.19 36.73 10.52
C TRP A 583 8.97 35.89 10.11
N THR A 584 8.32 36.23 8.99
CA THR A 584 7.11 35.55 8.51
C THR A 584 7.44 34.62 7.34
N ILE A 585 7.42 33.31 7.55
CA ILE A 585 7.87 32.32 6.56
C ILE A 585 6.78 31.31 6.18
N THR A 586 6.86 30.74 4.98
CA THR A 586 5.92 29.67 4.55
C THR A 586 6.49 28.28 4.84
N ARG A 587 7.69 27.99 4.32
CA ARG A 587 8.50 26.78 4.53
C ARG A 587 9.95 27.10 4.21
N LEU A 588 10.87 26.65 5.05
CA LEU A 588 12.31 26.64 4.80
C LEU A 588 12.78 25.21 4.55
N GLU A 589 13.48 25.00 3.44
CA GLU A 589 14.13 23.75 3.11
C GLU A 589 15.57 23.80 3.60
N MET A 590 15.89 22.97 4.60
CA MET A 590 17.24 22.94 5.17
C MET A 590 18.24 22.26 4.23
N LYS A 591 19.52 22.54 4.45
CA LYS A 591 20.67 21.88 3.83
C LYS A 591 21.58 21.28 4.91
N SER A 592 22.38 20.29 4.55
CA SER A 592 23.40 19.72 5.43
C SER A 592 24.48 20.73 5.81
N ASN A 593 25.17 20.47 6.92
CA ASN A 593 26.35 21.21 7.38
C ASN A 593 26.06 22.69 7.68
N LYS A 594 24.87 22.97 8.26
CA LYS A 594 24.40 24.32 8.57
C LYS A 594 24.20 24.52 10.07
N ARG A 595 24.56 25.70 10.55
CA ARG A 595 24.22 26.23 11.87
C ARG A 595 23.37 27.48 11.71
N LEU A 596 22.13 27.43 12.17
CA LEU A 596 21.25 28.58 12.31
C LEU A 596 21.39 29.11 13.75
N LEU A 597 22.01 30.28 13.91
CA LEU A 597 22.12 30.98 15.18
C LEU A 597 21.08 32.09 15.24
N LEU A 598 20.03 31.88 16.03
CA LEU A 598 18.94 32.82 16.23
C LEU A 598 19.30 33.74 17.41
N ARG A 599 19.46 35.04 17.15
CA ARG A 599 19.77 36.03 18.18
C ARG A 599 18.63 36.15 19.18
N LYS A 600 18.95 36.60 20.40
CA LYS A 600 17.96 36.90 21.44
C LYS A 600 16.88 37.85 20.90
N GLY A 601 15.60 37.52 21.13
CA GLY A 601 14.45 38.28 20.67
C GLY A 601 13.87 37.81 19.33
N VAL A 602 14.55 36.92 18.59
CA VAL A 602 14.05 36.42 17.30
C VAL A 602 12.72 35.68 17.47
N LYS A 603 11.76 36.05 16.62
CA LYS A 603 10.47 35.36 16.46
C LYS A 603 10.31 34.93 15.02
N ILE A 604 9.97 33.65 14.79
CA ILE A 604 9.66 33.11 13.47
C ILE A 604 8.22 32.59 13.49
N ILE A 605 7.37 33.10 12.58
CA ILE A 605 5.97 32.71 12.45
C ILE A 605 5.57 32.32 11.02
N SER A 606 4.44 31.63 10.84
CA SER A 606 3.93 31.36 9.49
C SER A 606 3.46 32.64 8.79
N ASP A 607 3.81 32.77 7.52
CA ASP A 607 3.21 33.72 6.60
C ASP A 607 1.79 33.26 6.24
N LYS A 608 0.80 34.07 6.63
CA LYS A 608 -0.62 33.75 6.49
C LYS A 608 -1.23 34.24 5.18
N SER A 609 -0.48 34.93 4.32
CA SER A 609 -1.00 35.32 3.00
C SER A 609 -1.13 34.12 2.04
N GLU A 610 -0.47 33.01 2.32
CA GLU A 610 -0.53 31.79 1.50
C GLU A 610 -1.75 30.92 1.82
N GLU A 611 -2.47 30.45 0.79
CA GLU A 611 -3.71 29.66 0.95
C GLU A 611 -3.55 28.41 1.85
N ASN A 612 -2.39 27.76 1.80
CA ASN A 612 -2.12 26.51 2.51
C ASN A 612 -1.14 26.66 3.69
N TYR A 613 -0.96 27.88 4.24
CA TYR A 613 -0.01 28.13 5.34
C TYR A 613 -0.17 27.16 6.53
N HIS A 614 -1.41 26.76 6.83
CA HIS A 614 -1.71 25.86 7.94
C HIS A 614 -1.23 24.42 7.71
N LYS A 615 -1.02 23.97 6.46
CA LYS A 615 -0.63 22.59 6.13
C LYS A 615 0.88 22.39 5.94
N THR A 616 1.65 23.45 5.74
CA THR A 616 3.09 23.34 5.47
C THR A 616 3.89 23.13 6.75
N LEU A 617 5.02 22.43 6.63
CA LEU A 617 6.08 22.47 7.63
C LEU A 617 6.73 23.87 7.62
N LEU A 618 7.10 24.40 8.79
CA LEU A 618 7.91 25.62 8.83
C LEU A 618 9.37 25.35 8.46
N PHE A 619 9.95 24.30 9.02
CA PHE A 619 11.28 23.80 8.70
C PHE A 619 11.17 22.36 8.22
N ASP A 620 11.47 22.12 6.94
CA ASP A 620 11.62 20.77 6.39
C ASP A 620 13.11 20.40 6.38
N ILE A 621 13.49 19.62 7.38
CA ILE A 621 14.84 19.07 7.54
C ILE A 621 14.83 17.66 6.94
N ARG A 622 15.04 17.61 5.63
CA ARG A 622 14.90 16.39 4.85
C ARG A 622 16.20 15.99 4.20
N ARG A 623 16.63 14.74 4.37
CA ARG A 623 17.87 14.21 3.78
C ARG A 623 19.08 15.09 4.10
N CYS A 624 19.09 15.63 5.30
CA CYS A 624 20.14 16.52 5.78
C CYS A 624 20.95 15.83 6.88
N GLU A 625 22.23 16.17 6.92
CA GLU A 625 23.12 15.79 8.02
C GLU A 625 23.82 17.01 8.61
N ASN A 626 24.17 16.92 9.90
CA ASN A 626 24.98 17.91 10.61
C ASN A 626 24.33 19.31 10.60
N VAL A 627 23.14 19.41 11.17
CA VAL A 627 22.38 20.68 11.26
C VAL A 627 22.23 21.08 12.71
N ILE A 628 22.54 22.34 13.02
CA ILE A 628 22.35 22.94 14.34
C ILE A 628 21.36 24.10 14.20
N ILE A 629 20.31 24.11 15.01
CA ILE A 629 19.37 25.22 15.15
C ILE A 629 19.39 25.64 16.61
N GLU A 630 19.83 26.87 16.89
CA GLU A 630 20.07 27.28 18.25
C GLU A 630 19.69 28.74 18.53
N GLY A 631 19.06 28.97 19.67
CA GLY A 631 18.84 30.31 20.20
C GLY A 631 20.01 30.81 21.04
N GLU A 632 20.26 32.11 20.96
CA GLU A 632 21.13 32.84 21.88
C GLU A 632 20.35 33.27 23.12
N GLY A 633 20.93 33.02 24.29
CA GLY A 633 20.32 33.34 25.58
C GLY A 633 19.68 32.13 26.23
N GLU A 634 18.69 32.39 27.08
CA GLU A 634 17.96 31.35 27.81
C GLU A 634 16.78 30.83 26.99
N VAL A 635 16.27 29.64 27.33
CA VAL A 635 15.04 29.12 26.72
C VAL A 635 13.89 30.11 26.98
N GLY A 636 13.15 30.47 25.91
CA GLY A 636 12.15 31.54 25.92
C GLY A 636 12.59 32.86 25.25
N ASP A 637 13.90 33.10 25.08
CA ASP A 637 14.41 34.28 24.36
C ASP A 637 14.18 34.21 22.84
N VAL A 638 14.01 33.00 22.29
CA VAL A 638 13.77 32.74 20.87
C VAL A 638 12.48 31.93 20.70
N TYR A 639 11.59 32.40 19.82
CA TYR A 639 10.28 31.80 19.57
C TYR A 639 10.13 31.35 18.12
N ILE A 640 9.69 30.10 17.91
CA ILE A 640 9.38 29.53 16.60
C ILE A 640 7.99 28.88 16.68
N GLY A 641 7.03 29.35 15.90
CA GLY A 641 5.69 28.76 15.90
C GLY A 641 4.90 29.05 14.64
N LYS A 642 3.81 28.34 14.35
CA LYS A 642 2.99 28.71 13.18
C LYS A 642 2.15 29.95 13.44
N TYR A 643 1.69 30.10 14.68
CA TYR A 643 0.93 31.25 15.15
C TYR A 643 1.76 32.06 16.13
N LYS A 644 1.45 33.35 16.27
CA LYS A 644 2.19 34.29 17.11
C LYS A 644 1.97 34.06 18.61
N ASP A 645 0.83 33.48 18.96
CA ASP A 645 0.37 33.22 20.32
C ASP A 645 -0.75 32.20 20.33
N ASP A 646 -1.19 31.86 21.54
CA ASP A 646 -2.15 30.79 21.75
C ASP A 646 -3.54 31.12 21.22
N LYS A 647 -3.93 32.39 21.38
CA LYS A 647 -5.22 32.93 20.97
C LYS A 647 -5.37 32.82 19.46
N GLU A 648 -4.36 33.24 18.70
CA GLU A 648 -4.38 33.17 17.25
C GLU A 648 -4.48 31.72 16.75
N ARG A 649 -3.78 30.78 17.40
CA ARG A 649 -3.89 29.35 17.04
C ARG A 649 -5.27 28.79 17.35
N ASP A 650 -5.83 29.06 18.52
CA ASP A 650 -7.16 28.57 18.91
C ASP A 650 -8.26 29.17 17.98
N GLU A 651 -8.09 30.42 17.53
CA GLU A 651 -8.96 31.09 16.57
C GLU A 651 -8.87 30.52 15.16
N LEU A 652 -7.66 30.24 14.65
CA LEU A 652 -7.43 29.90 13.23
C LEU A 652 -7.29 28.40 12.94
N CYS A 653 -6.77 27.61 13.89
CA CYS A 653 -6.51 26.18 13.68
C CYS A 653 -7.78 25.35 13.93
N LYS A 654 -8.49 25.00 12.86
CA LYS A 654 -9.76 24.23 12.93
C LYS A 654 -9.66 22.76 12.51
N LYS A 655 -8.52 22.32 11.97
CA LYS A 655 -8.30 20.95 11.46
C LYS A 655 -6.81 20.63 11.40
N TYR A 656 -6.47 19.35 11.20
CA TYR A 656 -5.10 18.87 10.99
C TYR A 656 -4.35 19.71 9.93
N GLY A 657 -3.20 20.25 10.35
CA GLY A 657 -2.30 21.08 9.54
C GLY A 657 -0.89 20.50 9.42
N GLY A 658 0.13 21.34 9.39
CA GLY A 658 1.54 20.98 9.34
C GLY A 658 2.29 21.34 10.62
N SER A 659 3.38 20.62 10.88
CA SER A 659 4.24 20.75 12.06
C SER A 659 5.22 21.92 11.97
N VAL A 660 5.90 22.27 13.08
CA VAL A 660 6.98 23.28 13.02
C VAL A 660 8.22 22.68 12.36
N PHE A 661 8.75 21.60 12.93
CA PHE A 661 9.89 20.88 12.38
C PHE A 661 9.47 19.51 11.82
N GLY A 662 9.84 19.23 10.57
CA GLY A 662 9.79 17.88 10.01
C GLY A 662 11.20 17.35 9.80
N LEU A 663 11.54 16.25 10.46
CA LEU A 663 12.83 15.56 10.37
C LEU A 663 12.61 14.27 9.59
N THR A 664 13.18 14.17 8.40
CA THR A 664 12.97 13.01 7.51
C THR A 664 14.28 12.57 6.89
N GLU A 665 14.68 11.32 7.11
CA GLU A 665 15.94 10.76 6.60
C GLU A 665 17.16 11.60 7.03
N THR A 666 17.20 12.02 8.30
CA THR A 666 18.24 12.92 8.82
C THR A 666 19.29 12.22 9.67
N THR A 667 20.43 12.86 9.86
CA THR A 667 21.46 12.40 10.81
C THR A 667 22.15 13.57 11.49
N ASN A 668 22.44 13.49 12.79
CA ASN A 668 23.16 14.55 13.52
C ASN A 668 22.43 15.90 13.47
N ILE A 669 21.22 15.95 14.04
CA ILE A 669 20.42 17.18 14.12
C ILE A 669 20.41 17.68 15.56
N VAL A 670 20.75 18.94 15.78
CA VAL A 670 20.72 19.59 17.09
C VAL A 670 19.72 20.73 17.07
N ILE A 671 18.79 20.74 18.01
CA ILE A 671 17.88 21.86 18.25
C ILE A 671 18.00 22.24 19.73
N ARG A 672 18.34 23.51 20.02
CA ARG A 672 18.58 23.92 21.41
C ARG A 672 18.26 25.37 21.72
N ASN A 673 17.99 25.66 23.00
CA ASN A 673 17.73 27.00 23.52
C ASN A 673 16.61 27.74 22.75
N VAL A 674 15.52 27.05 22.43
CA VAL A 674 14.39 27.62 21.67
C VAL A 674 13.05 27.23 22.28
N THR A 675 12.07 28.12 22.18
CA THR A 675 10.67 27.80 22.37
C THR A 675 10.03 27.53 21.03
N VAL A 676 9.54 26.31 20.85
CA VAL A 676 8.78 25.84 19.71
C VAL A 676 7.33 25.74 20.14
N ALA A 677 6.43 26.48 19.52
CA ALA A 677 5.06 26.55 20.02
C ALA A 677 4.01 26.69 18.91
N ASN A 678 2.74 26.51 19.28
CA ASN A 678 1.61 26.95 18.46
C ASN A 678 1.68 26.42 17.02
N SER A 679 1.81 25.10 16.87
CA SER A 679 1.71 24.43 15.57
C SER A 679 0.26 24.17 15.17
N ALA A 680 0.03 23.85 13.89
CA ALA A 680 -1.25 23.39 13.38
C ALA A 680 -1.38 21.85 13.37
N GLN A 681 -0.31 21.15 13.77
CA GLN A 681 -0.25 19.71 13.95
C GLN A 681 0.73 19.40 15.10
N ASP A 682 1.94 18.92 14.80
CA ASP A 682 2.92 18.51 15.81
C ASP A 682 3.98 19.61 16.00
N GLY A 683 4.64 19.68 17.14
CA GLY A 683 5.79 20.57 17.32
C GLY A 683 6.96 20.09 16.46
N ILE A 684 7.43 18.88 16.78
CA ILE A 684 8.48 18.18 16.06
C ILE A 684 7.94 16.83 15.55
N PHE A 685 8.14 16.54 14.27
CA PHE A 685 7.71 15.30 13.65
C PHE A 685 8.91 14.56 13.02
N PHE A 686 9.08 13.28 13.37
CA PHE A 686 10.04 12.38 12.73
C PHE A 686 9.32 11.51 11.69
N GLY A 687 9.67 11.67 10.42
CA GLY A 687 8.97 11.01 9.31
C GLY A 687 9.89 10.33 8.30
N GLY A 688 9.28 9.93 7.19
CA GLY A 688 9.95 9.27 6.07
C GLY A 688 9.83 7.75 6.08
N LEU A 689 9.73 7.17 4.88
CA LEU A 689 9.78 5.73 4.66
C LEU A 689 11.09 5.28 3.99
N GLY A 690 12.08 6.16 3.87
CA GLY A 690 13.42 5.84 3.40
C GLY A 690 14.36 5.50 4.56
N LEU A 691 15.46 6.24 4.64
CA LEU A 691 16.44 6.10 5.72
C LEU A 691 15.84 6.51 7.09
N ILE A 692 16.33 5.86 8.14
CA ILE A 692 15.90 6.12 9.52
C ILE A 692 16.59 7.41 10.00
N PRO A 693 15.85 8.43 10.46
CA PRO A 693 16.42 9.54 11.21
C PRO A 693 17.26 9.04 12.41
N THR A 694 18.53 9.45 12.49
CA THR A 694 19.41 9.07 13.61
C THR A 694 20.10 10.24 14.29
N ARG A 695 20.42 10.08 15.57
CA ARG A 695 21.24 11.04 16.34
C ARG A 695 20.65 12.45 16.28
N THR A 696 19.44 12.58 16.82
CA THR A 696 18.78 13.88 17.02
C THR A 696 18.88 14.28 18.48
N TYR A 697 19.31 15.51 18.73
CA TYR A 697 19.56 16.08 20.05
C TYR A 697 18.67 17.29 20.28
N LEU A 698 17.85 17.25 21.32
CA LEU A 698 17.07 18.38 21.82
C LEU A 698 17.61 18.77 23.19
N GLU A 699 18.08 20.01 23.34
CA GLU A 699 18.68 20.50 24.60
C GLU A 699 18.09 21.87 24.98
N ASN A 700 17.53 22.00 26.19
CA ASN A 700 16.92 23.26 26.65
C ASN A 700 15.83 23.77 25.66
N VAL A 701 14.85 22.92 25.35
CA VAL A 701 13.78 23.22 24.40
C VAL A 701 12.43 23.23 25.12
N VAL A 702 11.57 24.18 24.79
CA VAL A 702 10.16 24.18 25.22
C VAL A 702 9.29 23.89 24.00
N LEU A 703 8.52 22.81 24.04
CA LEU A 703 7.50 22.42 23.06
C LEU A 703 6.14 22.69 23.67
N ASP A 704 5.55 23.84 23.34
CA ASP A 704 4.38 24.35 24.04
C ASP A 704 3.18 24.54 23.14
N HIS A 705 2.04 24.05 23.62
CA HIS A 705 0.74 24.30 23.04
C HIS A 705 0.72 23.93 21.56
N HIS A 706 0.78 22.63 21.27
CA HIS A 706 0.65 22.10 19.91
C HIS A 706 -0.75 21.54 19.68
N TYR A 707 -1.22 21.56 18.43
CA TYR A 707 -2.61 21.17 18.12
C TYR A 707 -2.84 19.67 18.26
N ARG A 708 -1.86 18.84 17.87
CA ARG A 708 -1.97 17.38 17.90
C ARG A 708 -0.95 16.70 18.80
N GLN A 709 0.35 17.00 18.70
CA GLN A 709 1.40 16.45 19.58
C GLN A 709 2.48 17.48 19.85
N ALA A 710 3.13 17.48 21.01
CA ALA A 710 4.37 18.24 21.13
C ALA A 710 5.50 17.60 20.30
N MET A 711 5.61 16.26 20.32
CA MET A 711 6.52 15.52 19.43
C MET A 711 5.92 14.19 18.97
N SER A 712 6.02 13.91 17.67
CA SER A 712 5.68 12.61 17.07
C SER A 712 6.93 11.89 16.60
N ILE A 713 7.21 10.72 17.16
CA ILE A 713 8.25 9.81 16.69
C ILE A 713 7.56 8.72 15.86
N CYS A 714 7.60 8.86 14.53
CA CYS A 714 7.04 7.87 13.62
C CYS A 714 8.14 6.99 12.97
N ASN A 715 9.38 7.45 12.96
CA ASN A 715 10.53 6.72 12.45
C ASN A 715 11.79 7.37 13.00
N ALA A 716 12.44 6.77 14.02
CA ALA A 716 13.72 7.25 14.51
C ALA A 716 14.51 6.17 15.28
N ASP A 717 15.82 6.33 15.29
CA ASP A 717 16.74 5.67 16.22
C ASP A 717 17.68 6.72 16.83
N GLU A 718 18.04 6.60 18.11
CA GLU A 718 18.98 7.52 18.78
C GLU A 718 18.45 8.96 18.86
N VAL A 719 17.36 9.15 19.60
CA VAL A 719 16.78 10.45 19.94
C VAL A 719 17.14 10.79 21.38
N TYR A 720 17.76 11.95 21.59
CA TYR A 720 18.25 12.41 22.89
C TYR A 720 17.59 13.73 23.26
N CYS A 721 16.82 13.75 24.33
CA CYS A 721 16.22 14.96 24.89
C CYS A 721 16.83 15.24 26.26
N LYS A 722 17.32 16.47 26.48
CA LYS A 722 17.84 16.92 27.76
C LYS A 722 17.25 18.27 28.14
N ASN A 723 16.67 18.37 29.34
CA ASN A 723 16.01 19.59 29.81
C ASN A 723 14.98 20.11 28.79
N VAL A 724 14.07 19.24 28.36
CA VAL A 724 13.00 19.56 27.41
C VAL A 724 11.66 19.57 28.11
N THR A 725 10.86 20.61 27.86
CA THR A 725 9.49 20.71 28.37
C THR A 725 8.49 20.42 27.25
N PHE A 726 7.56 19.49 27.48
CA PHE A 726 6.45 19.16 26.58
C PHE A 726 5.14 19.58 27.26
N SER A 727 4.53 20.68 26.82
CA SER A 727 3.43 21.30 27.56
C SER A 727 2.23 21.71 26.73
N ASN A 728 1.07 21.74 27.39
CA ASN A 728 -0.18 22.36 26.93
C ASN A 728 -0.71 21.87 25.57
N THR A 729 -0.30 20.69 25.08
CA THR A 729 -0.78 20.14 23.81
C THR A 729 -2.28 19.86 23.88
N ARG A 730 -3.05 20.42 22.95
CA ARG A 730 -4.51 20.25 22.87
C ARG A 730 -5.07 20.59 21.49
N GLY A 731 -6.14 19.91 21.10
CA GLY A 731 -6.96 20.28 19.94
C GLY A 731 -7.44 19.06 19.15
N ALA A 732 -6.51 18.23 18.71
CA ALA A 732 -6.77 16.98 18.00
C ALA A 732 -6.10 15.80 18.72
N ALA A 733 -6.85 14.71 18.90
CA ALA A 733 -6.32 13.50 19.52
C ALA A 733 -5.14 12.93 18.71
N PRO A 734 -4.11 12.35 19.35
CA PRO A 734 -4.00 12.11 20.80
C PRO A 734 -3.84 13.34 21.69
N SER A 735 -3.17 14.42 21.28
CA SER A 735 -2.84 15.58 22.15
C SER A 735 -1.81 15.29 23.27
N ALA A 736 -0.87 14.38 23.02
CA ALA A 736 0.20 13.95 23.91
C ALA A 736 1.45 14.85 23.88
N GLY A 737 2.27 14.73 24.93
CA GLY A 737 3.61 15.29 24.97
C GLY A 737 4.52 14.63 23.93
N ILE A 738 4.69 13.31 24.01
CA ILE A 738 5.35 12.52 22.95
C ILE A 738 4.46 11.34 22.57
N ASP A 739 4.29 11.14 21.26
CA ASP A 739 3.63 9.97 20.69
C ASP A 739 4.63 9.14 19.87
N LEU A 740 4.79 7.87 20.25
CA LEU A 740 5.59 6.87 19.52
C LEU A 740 4.63 6.08 18.63
N GLU A 741 4.55 6.47 17.36
CA GLU A 741 3.50 6.07 16.42
C GLU A 741 4.04 5.74 15.02
N PRO A 742 4.69 4.58 14.84
CA PRO A 742 5.28 4.21 13.57
C PRO A 742 4.17 4.01 12.51
N PRO A 743 4.31 4.59 11.31
CA PRO A 743 3.25 4.60 10.31
C PRO A 743 3.12 3.24 9.62
N ILE A 744 4.21 2.48 9.62
CA ILE A 744 4.32 1.10 9.15
C ILE A 744 5.23 0.31 10.09
N GLU A 745 5.01 -0.99 10.13
CA GLU A 745 5.68 -1.93 11.03
C GLU A 745 7.19 -2.02 10.83
N CYS A 746 7.73 -1.56 9.71
CA CYS A 746 9.17 -1.53 9.45
C CYS A 746 9.83 -0.16 9.75
N SER A 747 9.20 0.67 10.60
CA SER A 747 9.77 1.91 11.11
C SER A 747 10.13 1.77 12.60
N PRO A 748 11.36 2.08 13.02
CA PRO A 748 11.79 2.00 14.42
C PRO A 748 11.30 3.16 15.28
N ASP A 749 11.09 2.84 16.57
CA ASP A 749 11.05 3.77 17.70
C ASP A 749 12.09 3.33 18.73
N SER A 750 13.36 3.50 18.39
CA SER A 750 14.48 2.85 19.10
C SER A 750 15.47 3.85 19.70
N SER A 751 16.15 3.44 20.78
CA SER A 751 17.20 4.20 21.46
C SER A 751 16.78 5.63 21.83
N ILE A 752 15.64 5.78 22.49
CA ILE A 752 15.10 7.09 22.91
C ILE A 752 15.52 7.37 24.36
N TYR A 753 16.09 8.55 24.60
CA TYR A 753 16.60 8.98 25.91
C TYR A 753 16.02 10.33 26.29
N LEU A 754 15.45 10.42 27.49
CA LEU A 754 14.90 11.65 28.07
C LEU A 754 15.59 11.90 29.41
N PHE A 755 16.28 13.03 29.54
CA PHE A 755 17.00 13.43 30.76
C PHE A 755 16.47 14.77 31.24
N ASP A 756 16.08 14.84 32.51
CA ASP A 756 15.67 16.11 33.14
C ASP A 756 14.50 16.79 32.38
N CYS A 757 13.63 15.98 31.74
CA CYS A 757 12.51 16.49 30.93
C CYS A 757 11.26 16.70 31.78
N THR A 758 10.43 17.66 31.38
CA THR A 758 9.14 17.95 32.03
C THR A 758 7.98 17.72 31.08
N PHE A 759 6.93 17.04 31.55
CA PHE A 759 5.66 16.89 30.85
C PHE A 759 4.59 17.63 31.66
N ASP A 760 3.83 18.52 31.03
CA ASP A 760 2.91 19.41 31.75
C ASP A 760 1.60 19.65 30.99
N ASN A 761 0.45 19.31 31.58
CA ASN A 761 -0.87 19.69 31.08
C ASN A 761 -1.17 19.35 29.59
N ASN A 762 -0.69 18.22 29.08
CA ASN A 762 -1.05 17.71 27.76
C ASN A 762 -2.41 16.98 27.83
N ALA A 763 -3.30 17.26 26.87
CA ALA A 763 -4.67 16.77 26.88
C ALA A 763 -4.77 15.25 26.68
N GLY A 764 -3.81 14.67 25.96
CA GLY A 764 -3.69 13.25 25.64
C GLY A 764 -2.85 12.41 26.59
N GLY A 765 -2.08 13.06 27.47
CA GLY A 765 -1.11 12.40 28.34
C GLY A 765 0.34 12.81 28.08
N GLY A 766 1.26 12.32 28.91
CA GLY A 766 2.68 12.63 28.82
C GLY A 766 3.35 11.87 27.67
N LEU A 767 3.52 10.56 27.86
CA LEU A 767 4.04 9.62 26.86
C LEU A 767 2.96 8.67 26.41
N VAL A 768 2.73 8.61 25.10
CA VAL A 768 1.83 7.64 24.46
C VAL A 768 2.65 6.72 23.57
N PHE A 769 2.51 5.41 23.76
CA PHE A 769 3.11 4.40 22.90
C PHE A 769 2.00 3.77 22.06
N ALA A 770 1.77 4.25 20.84
CA ALA A 770 0.82 3.67 19.89
C ALA A 770 1.54 2.79 18.84
N THR A 771 2.38 1.87 19.30
CA THR A 771 3.44 1.27 18.46
C THR A 771 3.27 -0.23 18.18
N SER A 772 3.56 -0.60 16.93
CA SER A 772 3.73 -1.97 16.41
C SER A 772 4.86 -1.92 15.42
N THR A 773 6.00 -2.53 15.76
CA THR A 773 7.17 -2.48 14.89
C THR A 773 7.98 -3.78 14.96
N MET A 774 8.71 -4.06 13.89
CA MET A 774 9.68 -5.15 13.77
C MET A 774 11.05 -4.77 14.36
N TYR A 775 11.16 -3.57 14.94
CA TYR A 775 12.34 -3.07 15.63
C TYR A 775 12.12 -3.07 17.15
N PRO A 776 13.20 -2.97 17.93
CA PRO A 776 13.08 -2.81 19.38
C PRO A 776 12.38 -1.50 19.76
N VAL A 777 11.35 -1.56 20.61
CA VAL A 777 10.73 -0.38 21.22
C VAL A 777 11.48 -0.03 22.50
N THR A 778 12.22 1.08 22.51
CA THR A 778 13.08 1.41 23.66
C THR A 778 13.01 2.87 24.06
N LEU A 779 12.90 3.12 25.35
CA LEU A 779 12.89 4.45 25.95
C LEU A 779 13.48 4.41 27.35
N HIS A 780 14.36 5.37 27.67
CA HIS A 780 14.90 5.59 29.02
C HIS A 780 14.62 7.02 29.43
N ALA A 781 13.65 7.21 30.32
CA ALA A 781 13.38 8.47 30.99
C ALA A 781 14.07 8.48 32.34
N LYS A 782 14.97 9.43 32.57
CA LYS A 782 15.72 9.56 33.81
C LYS A 782 15.62 10.98 34.36
N ARG A 783 15.25 11.10 35.64
CA ARG A 783 14.99 12.39 36.33
C ARG A 783 13.93 13.25 35.61
N CYS A 784 12.92 12.60 35.04
CA CYS A 784 11.84 13.32 34.36
C CYS A 784 10.68 13.62 35.31
N HIS A 785 10.07 14.78 35.12
CA HIS A 785 8.95 15.29 35.90
C HIS A 785 7.66 15.19 35.08
N PHE A 786 6.78 14.28 35.45
CA PHE A 786 5.45 14.16 34.86
C PHE A 786 4.47 14.89 35.76
N LYS A 787 4.23 16.18 35.49
CA LYS A 787 3.16 16.90 36.19
C LYS A 787 1.79 16.38 35.76
N ALA A 788 0.77 16.77 36.51
CA ALA A 788 -0.60 16.33 36.25
C ALA A 788 -1.04 16.62 34.81
N GLN A 789 -1.39 15.54 34.11
CA GLN A 789 -1.89 15.56 32.74
C GLN A 789 -3.42 15.48 32.76
N SER A 790 -4.04 15.76 31.61
CA SER A 790 -5.49 15.54 31.49
C SER A 790 -5.89 14.06 31.43
N GLN A 791 -4.94 13.21 31.04
CA GLN A 791 -5.04 11.75 30.98
C GLN A 791 -3.82 11.12 31.65
N HIS A 792 -3.42 9.92 31.23
CA HIS A 792 -2.32 9.16 31.81
C HIS A 792 -0.97 9.85 31.60
N ALA A 793 -0.07 9.80 32.58
CA ALA A 793 1.31 10.25 32.40
C ALA A 793 2.05 9.34 31.41
N VAL A 794 1.79 8.03 31.50
CA VAL A 794 2.32 7.00 30.61
C VAL A 794 1.16 6.11 30.15
N ASP A 795 0.94 6.05 28.84
CA ASP A 795 -0.08 5.22 28.19
C ASP A 795 0.56 4.28 27.17
N ILE A 796 0.53 2.97 27.44
CA ILE A 796 1.19 1.96 26.61
C ILE A 796 0.15 1.15 25.84
N LEU A 797 0.05 1.42 24.54
CA LEU A 797 -0.75 0.68 23.58
C LEU A 797 0.16 -0.12 22.62
N ALA A 798 0.58 -1.31 23.06
CA ALA A 798 1.29 -2.23 22.19
C ALA A 798 0.36 -2.74 21.09
N ARG A 799 0.44 -2.14 19.88
CA ARG A 799 -0.29 -2.65 18.72
C ARG A 799 0.27 -4.05 18.41
N CYS A 800 -0.60 -5.05 18.52
CA CYS A 800 -0.18 -6.44 18.69
C CYS A 800 0.09 -7.21 17.38
N GLY A 801 -0.20 -6.63 16.21
CA GLY A 801 -0.32 -7.35 14.93
C GLY A 801 0.93 -8.15 14.54
N VAL A 802 2.09 -7.50 14.57
CA VAL A 802 3.38 -8.15 14.23
C VAL A 802 3.80 -9.19 15.25
N TYR A 803 3.58 -8.93 16.53
CA TYR A 803 3.98 -9.83 17.61
C TYR A 803 3.11 -11.09 17.60
N LEU A 804 1.78 -10.95 17.50
CA LEU A 804 0.84 -12.06 17.41
C LEU A 804 0.98 -12.87 16.11
N GLY A 805 1.34 -12.22 15.00
CA GLY A 805 1.58 -12.88 13.71
C GLY A 805 2.87 -13.70 13.69
N SER A 806 3.90 -13.28 14.42
CA SER A 806 5.20 -13.97 14.54
C SER A 806 5.27 -14.97 15.70
N GLN A 807 4.33 -14.89 16.66
CA GLN A 807 4.35 -15.63 17.94
C GLN A 807 5.64 -15.41 18.74
N ARG A 808 6.26 -14.24 18.61
CA ARG A 808 7.47 -13.84 19.32
C ARG A 808 7.13 -12.75 20.34
N LYS A 809 7.84 -12.77 21.47
CA LYS A 809 7.80 -11.68 22.46
C LYS A 809 8.23 -10.38 21.77
N ALA A 810 7.55 -9.28 22.08
CA ALA A 810 7.95 -7.98 21.56
C ALA A 810 9.36 -7.63 22.09
N PRO A 811 10.30 -7.23 21.22
CA PRO A 811 11.57 -6.70 21.67
C PRO A 811 11.32 -5.29 22.20
N ALA A 812 11.09 -5.15 23.50
CA ALA A 812 10.80 -3.86 24.10
C ALA A 812 11.49 -3.73 25.45
N LYS A 813 11.99 -2.52 25.76
CA LYS A 813 12.57 -2.18 27.06
C LYS A 813 12.37 -0.70 27.34
N ILE A 814 11.41 -0.40 28.21
CA ILE A 814 11.02 0.96 28.61
C ILE A 814 11.41 1.15 30.07
N ILE A 815 12.19 2.18 30.39
CA ILE A 815 12.72 2.41 31.73
C ILE A 815 12.38 3.83 32.17
N PHE A 816 11.76 3.94 33.34
CA PHE A 816 11.60 5.17 34.11
C PHE A 816 12.49 5.07 35.35
N GLU A 817 13.40 6.01 35.52
CA GLU A 817 14.40 5.99 36.58
C GLU A 817 14.48 7.36 37.26
N GLU A 818 14.36 7.41 38.59
CA GLU A 818 14.41 8.68 39.34
C GLU A 818 13.33 9.70 38.89
N CYS A 819 12.21 9.22 38.35
CA CYS A 819 11.13 10.08 37.85
C CYS A 819 10.05 10.32 38.92
N ASP A 820 9.38 11.47 38.84
CA ASP A 820 8.15 11.75 39.58
C ASP A 820 6.94 11.89 38.66
N PHE A 821 5.81 11.44 39.19
CA PHE A 821 4.53 11.45 38.53
C PHE A 821 3.51 12.10 39.46
N GLU A 822 3.08 13.32 39.14
CA GLU A 822 1.90 13.94 39.71
C GLU A 822 0.69 13.58 38.85
N SER A 823 -0.40 13.15 39.48
CA SER A 823 -1.64 12.87 38.77
C SER A 823 -2.84 13.17 39.66
N TYR A 824 -3.97 13.42 39.01
CA TYR A 824 -5.22 13.65 39.74
C TYR A 824 -5.75 12.35 40.34
N SER A 825 -6.49 12.44 41.45
CA SER A 825 -7.04 11.26 42.14
C SER A 825 -7.99 10.46 41.25
N ASP A 826 -8.63 11.09 40.27
CA ASP A 826 -9.56 10.49 39.31
C ASP A 826 -8.91 10.04 37.99
N VAL A 827 -7.57 10.05 37.91
CA VAL A 827 -6.79 9.65 36.73
C VAL A 827 -5.63 8.73 37.14
N SER A 828 -5.57 7.53 36.57
CA SER A 828 -4.42 6.63 36.73
C SER A 828 -3.20 7.23 36.03
N PRO A 829 -2.06 7.44 36.70
CA PRO A 829 -0.85 7.91 36.04
C PRO A 829 -0.29 6.89 35.03
N LEU A 830 -0.47 5.59 35.29
CA LEU A 830 0.05 4.50 34.45
C LEU A 830 -1.10 3.71 33.82
N CYS A 831 -1.10 3.58 32.49
CA CYS A 831 -2.10 2.83 31.73
C CYS A 831 -1.44 1.83 30.78
N ILE A 832 -1.89 0.57 30.83
CA ILE A 832 -1.52 -0.47 29.88
C ILE A 832 -2.76 -0.85 29.09
N GLN A 833 -2.77 -0.53 27.79
CA GLN A 833 -3.89 -0.82 26.91
C GLN A 833 -3.72 -2.12 26.15
N THR A 834 -4.84 -2.77 25.87
CA THR A 834 -5.02 -4.01 25.11
C THR A 834 -4.42 -5.24 25.77
N CYS A 835 -3.12 -5.24 26.03
CA CYS A 835 -2.37 -6.31 26.69
C CYS A 835 -0.96 -5.83 27.04
N SER A 836 -0.34 -6.44 28.05
CA SER A 836 1.07 -6.16 28.37
C SER A 836 1.98 -6.98 27.45
N LEU A 837 2.50 -6.38 26.38
CA LEU A 837 3.51 -7.02 25.51
C LEU A 837 4.92 -6.44 25.68
N PHE A 838 5.03 -5.23 26.23
CA PHE A 838 6.31 -4.55 26.37
C PHE A 838 6.87 -4.72 27.77
N ASP A 839 8.19 -4.90 27.87
CA ASP A 839 8.86 -4.92 29.16
C ASP A 839 9.08 -3.47 29.66
N VAL A 840 8.67 -3.18 30.89
CA VAL A 840 8.65 -1.84 31.50
C VAL A 840 9.25 -1.89 32.91
N TRP A 841 10.09 -0.92 33.25
CA TRP A 841 10.69 -0.78 34.58
C TRP A 841 10.42 0.61 35.15
N PHE A 842 10.03 0.65 36.42
CA PHE A 842 9.99 1.85 37.25
C PHE A 842 11.00 1.68 38.38
N ARG A 843 12.02 2.54 38.44
CA ARG A 843 13.12 2.48 39.40
C ARG A 843 13.27 3.79 40.15
N ASN A 844 13.26 3.75 41.47
CA ASN A 844 13.45 4.94 42.29
C ASN A 844 12.43 6.06 41.97
N CYS A 845 11.21 5.69 41.59
CA CYS A 845 10.18 6.64 41.15
C CYS A 845 9.25 7.02 42.29
N THR A 846 8.64 8.21 42.21
CA THR A 846 7.57 8.63 43.13
C THR A 846 6.29 8.96 42.35
N ILE A 847 5.15 8.48 42.82
CA ILE A 847 3.82 8.81 42.28
C ILE A 847 3.04 9.57 43.36
N ARG A 848 2.48 10.74 43.01
CA ARG A 848 1.74 11.61 43.93
C ARG A 848 0.36 11.95 43.37
N ASP A 849 -0.65 11.69 44.19
CA ASP A 849 -1.98 12.23 44.01
C ASP A 849 -2.00 13.72 44.41
N ILE A 850 -2.38 14.60 43.48
CA ILE A 850 -2.48 16.05 43.74
C ILE A 850 -3.92 16.54 43.96
N GLY A 851 -4.86 15.63 44.16
CA GLY A 851 -6.28 15.93 44.32
C GLY A 851 -7.08 15.72 43.04
N ARG A 852 -8.36 16.09 43.06
CA ARG A 852 -9.31 15.78 41.97
C ARG A 852 -9.25 16.82 40.85
N LYS A 853 -9.40 16.35 39.60
CA LYS A 853 -9.65 17.21 38.44
C LYS A 853 -11.14 17.49 38.26
N GLY A 854 -11.97 16.45 38.38
CA GLY A 854 -13.42 16.51 38.16
C GLY A 854 -14.23 17.09 39.34
N PRO A 855 -15.51 17.46 39.11
CA PRO A 855 -16.40 17.92 40.17
C PRO A 855 -16.57 16.87 41.28
N ALA A 856 -16.77 17.33 42.52
CA ALA A 856 -16.79 16.49 43.72
C ALA A 856 -17.82 15.35 43.71
N ASN A 857 -18.86 15.42 42.87
CA ASN A 857 -19.92 14.43 42.76
C ASN A 857 -19.57 13.19 41.91
N ARG A 858 -18.43 13.16 41.20
CA ARG A 858 -17.88 11.91 40.65
C ARG A 858 -17.26 11.11 41.79
N ALA A 859 -17.91 10.05 42.26
CA ALA A 859 -17.45 9.26 43.42
C ALA A 859 -16.12 8.50 43.21
N TYR A 860 -15.52 8.54 42.03
CA TYR A 860 -14.44 7.64 41.63
C TYR A 860 -13.03 8.18 41.93
N THR A 861 -12.21 7.34 42.56
CA THR A 861 -10.75 7.52 42.70
C THR A 861 -10.10 6.38 41.93
N ALA A 862 -9.13 6.67 41.06
CA ALA A 862 -8.47 5.69 40.22
C ALA A 862 -7.38 4.91 40.99
N SER A 863 -6.97 3.76 40.47
CA SER A 863 -5.74 3.09 40.92
C SER A 863 -4.51 3.72 40.27
N PRO A 864 -3.33 3.68 40.93
CA PRO A 864 -2.06 4.10 40.34
C PRO A 864 -1.75 3.44 38.97
N LEU A 865 -2.10 2.16 38.83
CA LEU A 865 -1.99 1.39 37.60
C LEU A 865 -3.37 0.92 37.11
N VAL A 866 -3.65 1.05 35.81
CA VAL A 866 -4.83 0.46 35.18
C VAL A 866 -4.46 -0.34 33.94
N PHE A 867 -5.07 -1.52 33.80
CA PHE A 867 -5.08 -2.28 32.55
C PHE A 867 -6.41 -2.04 31.82
N ARG A 868 -6.36 -1.55 30.57
CA ARG A 868 -7.55 -1.44 29.70
C ARG A 868 -7.58 -2.58 28.69
N LEU A 869 -8.36 -3.61 28.95
CA LEU A 869 -8.41 -4.85 28.16
C LEU A 869 -9.59 -4.81 27.17
N SER A 870 -9.45 -4.02 26.10
CA SER A 870 -10.55 -3.71 25.16
C SER A 870 -10.37 -4.23 23.72
N ARG A 871 -9.32 -5.03 23.44
CA ARG A 871 -9.00 -5.51 22.08
C ARG A 871 -9.20 -7.02 21.88
N ASP A 872 -10.04 -7.37 20.91
CA ASP A 872 -10.30 -8.77 20.52
C ASP A 872 -9.20 -9.23 19.56
N PHE A 873 -8.43 -10.24 19.95
CA PHE A 873 -7.35 -10.78 19.13
C PHE A 873 -7.80 -11.95 18.24
N GLY A 874 -9.06 -12.36 18.30
CA GLY A 874 -9.59 -13.51 17.57
C GLY A 874 -8.92 -14.84 17.94
N LYS A 875 -8.37 -14.94 19.15
CA LYS A 875 -7.62 -16.09 19.69
C LYS A 875 -8.01 -16.31 21.15
N ASP A 876 -7.79 -17.52 21.66
CA ASP A 876 -8.07 -17.93 23.05
C ASP A 876 -7.03 -17.38 24.05
N GLY A 877 -6.84 -16.06 24.03
CA GLY A 877 -5.85 -15.32 24.83
C GLY A 877 -4.51 -15.11 24.13
N ILE A 878 -3.57 -14.54 24.88
CA ILE A 878 -2.17 -14.32 24.45
C ILE A 878 -1.30 -15.38 25.13
N PRO A 879 -0.40 -16.07 24.38
CA PRO A 879 0.55 -17.00 24.98
C PRO A 879 1.44 -16.31 26.04
N GLU A 880 1.63 -16.96 27.19
CA GLU A 880 2.36 -16.40 28.33
C GLU A 880 3.79 -15.94 27.98
N HIS A 881 4.49 -16.68 27.10
CA HIS A 881 5.85 -16.33 26.68
C HIS A 881 5.96 -15.03 25.89
N MET A 882 4.83 -14.47 25.43
CA MET A 882 4.76 -13.21 24.71
C MET A 882 4.47 -12.01 25.62
N LEU A 883 4.01 -12.24 26.85
CA LEU A 883 3.64 -11.17 27.76
C LEU A 883 4.88 -10.39 28.23
N GLY A 884 4.75 -9.07 28.28
CA GLY A 884 5.75 -8.14 28.77
C GLY A 884 5.71 -8.01 30.29
N LEU A 885 6.88 -7.97 30.90
CA LEU A 885 7.13 -7.80 32.32
C LEU A 885 7.00 -6.32 32.70
N ILE A 886 6.29 -6.02 33.79
CA ILE A 886 6.23 -4.69 34.39
C ILE A 886 6.81 -4.78 35.80
N HIS A 887 7.96 -4.13 36.02
CA HIS A 887 8.75 -4.25 37.23
C HIS A 887 8.79 -2.93 38.01
N PHE A 888 8.54 -3.00 39.31
CA PHE A 888 8.59 -1.86 40.24
C PHE A 888 9.69 -2.07 41.27
N GLU A 889 10.66 -1.16 41.30
CA GLU A 889 11.84 -1.22 42.16
C GLU A 889 11.98 0.11 42.90
N ASN A 890 11.86 0.07 44.23
CA ASN A 890 11.93 1.27 45.08
C ASN A 890 10.98 2.38 44.60
N VAL A 891 9.70 2.05 44.41
CA VAL A 891 8.68 3.02 44.00
C VAL A 891 7.83 3.43 45.19
N LYS A 892 7.67 4.73 45.38
CA LYS A 892 6.84 5.32 46.44
C LYS A 892 5.56 5.89 45.86
N ILE A 893 4.43 5.66 46.51
CA ILE A 893 3.10 6.18 46.11
C ILE A 893 2.47 6.90 47.29
N GLU A 894 2.10 8.17 47.07
CA GLU A 894 1.47 9.06 48.04
C GLU A 894 0.06 9.46 47.53
N GLY A 895 -0.99 9.12 48.28
CA GLY A 895 -2.39 9.36 47.92
C GLY A 895 -3.13 8.13 47.39
N TYR A 896 -4.17 8.28 46.55
CA TYR A 896 -4.99 7.15 46.05
C TYR A 896 -5.56 6.24 47.14
N GLY A 897 -5.82 6.79 48.33
CA GLY A 897 -6.26 6.03 49.51
C GLY A 897 -7.57 5.28 49.26
N GLY A 898 -7.64 4.04 49.75
CA GLY A 898 -8.81 3.17 49.60
C GLY A 898 -8.92 2.44 48.26
N GLN A 899 -8.00 2.66 47.32
CA GLN A 899 -7.93 1.93 46.05
C GLN A 899 -6.82 0.87 46.07
N PRO A 900 -6.98 -0.24 45.32
CA PRO A 900 -5.88 -1.16 45.07
C PRO A 900 -4.79 -0.49 44.23
N PHE A 901 -3.55 -0.99 44.31
CA PHE A 901 -2.44 -0.51 43.49
C PHE A 901 -2.73 -0.62 41.97
N ALA A 902 -3.31 -1.75 41.55
CA ALA A 902 -3.69 -2.00 40.16
C ALA A 902 -5.18 -2.30 40.02
N SER A 903 -5.77 -1.86 38.90
CA SER A 903 -7.15 -2.16 38.50
C SER A 903 -7.22 -2.67 37.06
N PHE A 904 -8.30 -3.38 36.73
CA PHE A 904 -8.51 -4.00 35.42
C PHE A 904 -9.85 -3.51 34.84
N ALA A 905 -9.77 -2.62 33.86
CA ALA A 905 -10.90 -2.21 33.03
C ALA A 905 -11.02 -3.20 31.85
N ASP A 906 -11.66 -4.33 32.12
CA ASP A 906 -11.89 -5.38 31.13
C ASP A 906 -13.23 -5.17 30.42
N GLU A 907 -13.18 -4.68 29.19
CA GLU A 907 -14.38 -4.48 28.37
C GLU A 907 -14.76 -5.75 27.62
N LEU A 908 -13.82 -6.68 27.42
CA LEU A 908 -14.02 -7.87 26.61
C LEU A 908 -14.35 -9.13 27.40
N GLY A 909 -13.65 -9.39 28.50
CA GLY A 909 -13.80 -10.62 29.27
C GLY A 909 -12.86 -11.75 28.93
N MET A 910 -11.88 -11.52 28.05
CA MET A 910 -11.17 -12.62 27.36
C MET A 910 -9.66 -12.66 27.61
N LEU A 911 -9.09 -11.67 28.31
CA LEU A 911 -7.65 -11.52 28.45
C LEU A 911 -7.21 -11.68 29.89
N ASP A 912 -6.45 -12.73 30.15
CA ASP A 912 -5.78 -12.95 31.43
C ASP A 912 -4.56 -12.04 31.57
N ILE A 913 -4.31 -11.60 32.79
CA ILE A 913 -3.09 -10.90 33.20
C ILE A 913 -2.48 -11.65 34.37
N LYS A 914 -1.46 -12.48 34.09
CA LYS A 914 -0.82 -13.36 35.08
C LYS A 914 0.69 -13.29 34.98
N GLY A 915 1.38 -13.31 36.12
CA GLY A 915 2.84 -13.38 36.19
C GLY A 915 3.62 -12.18 35.65
N ILE A 916 2.95 -11.10 35.19
CA ILE A 916 3.61 -9.95 34.54
C ILE A 916 4.04 -8.84 35.49
N LEU A 917 3.44 -8.70 36.67
CA LEU A 917 3.79 -7.68 37.65
C LEU A 917 4.83 -8.24 38.63
N LYS A 918 5.93 -7.50 38.84
CA LYS A 918 6.99 -7.88 39.77
C LYS A 918 7.41 -6.71 40.64
N GLY A 919 7.90 -7.03 41.84
CA GLY A 919 8.52 -6.08 42.76
C GLY A 919 7.62 -5.69 43.93
N THR A 920 8.04 -4.65 44.66
CA THR A 920 7.33 -4.15 45.84
C THR A 920 7.29 -2.63 45.78
N VAL A 921 6.14 -2.04 46.11
CA VAL A 921 5.94 -0.59 46.18
C VAL A 921 5.65 -0.17 47.62
N ASP A 922 6.16 1.00 48.02
CA ASP A 922 5.72 1.68 49.23
C ASP A 922 4.45 2.48 48.91
N PHE A 923 3.29 1.92 49.24
CA PHE A 923 2.00 2.57 49.03
C PHE A 923 1.49 3.16 50.35
N ASN A 924 1.62 4.48 50.50
CA ASN A 924 1.25 5.24 51.70
C ASN A 924 1.90 4.71 53.00
N GLY A 925 3.18 4.35 52.96
CA GLY A 925 3.93 3.81 54.11
C GLY A 925 3.79 2.30 54.29
N LYS A 926 3.01 1.62 53.43
CA LYS A 926 2.82 0.16 53.45
C LYS A 926 3.52 -0.48 52.26
N GLN A 927 4.36 -1.48 52.54
CA GLN A 927 4.95 -2.32 51.50
C GLN A 927 3.88 -3.23 50.88
N VAL A 928 3.70 -3.11 49.55
CA VAL A 928 2.75 -3.89 48.75
C VAL A 928 3.51 -4.66 47.68
N ASP A 929 3.50 -5.99 47.77
CA ASP A 929 3.99 -6.86 46.69
C ASP A 929 3.03 -6.76 45.50
N VAL A 930 3.51 -6.27 44.35
CA VAL A 930 2.63 -6.03 43.20
C VAL A 930 2.29 -7.31 42.43
N SER A 931 3.01 -8.42 42.68
CA SER A 931 2.75 -9.70 42.00
C SER A 931 1.41 -10.34 42.39
N GLN A 932 0.81 -9.89 43.49
CA GLN A 932 -0.54 -10.32 43.90
C GLN A 932 -1.66 -9.81 42.98
N TYR A 933 -1.41 -8.79 42.16
CA TYR A 933 -2.41 -8.21 41.26
C TYR A 933 -2.46 -8.97 39.94
N GLU A 934 -3.04 -10.17 39.97
CA GLU A 934 -3.36 -10.95 38.79
C GLU A 934 -4.85 -10.81 38.42
N TYR A 935 -5.16 -11.03 37.14
CA TYR A 935 -6.52 -11.00 36.61
C TYR A 935 -6.79 -12.23 35.74
N THR A 936 -7.88 -12.93 36.03
CA THR A 936 -8.40 -13.99 35.16
C THR A 936 -9.67 -13.48 34.51
N ALA A 937 -9.69 -13.54 33.18
CA ALA A 937 -10.78 -12.99 32.39
C ALA A 937 -12.07 -13.79 32.61
N PRO A 938 -13.15 -13.18 33.13
CA PRO A 938 -14.30 -13.96 33.58
C PRO A 938 -15.17 -14.57 32.47
N ASP A 939 -14.98 -14.20 31.19
CA ASP A 939 -15.72 -14.79 30.05
C ASP A 939 -14.93 -15.84 29.28
N ARG A 940 -13.65 -16.06 29.62
CA ARG A 940 -12.77 -16.94 28.85
C ARG A 940 -13.34 -18.35 28.66
N HIS A 941 -14.14 -18.80 29.63
CA HIS A 941 -14.77 -20.12 29.65
C HIS A 941 -16.29 -20.06 29.44
N GLU A 942 -16.84 -18.87 29.23
CA GLU A 942 -18.25 -18.70 28.98
C GLU A 942 -18.56 -19.06 27.52
N ILE A 943 -19.67 -19.76 27.32
CA ILE A 943 -20.14 -20.12 25.98
C ILE A 943 -21.08 -19.00 25.53
N PRO A 944 -20.76 -18.25 24.45
CA PRO A 944 -21.67 -17.24 23.93
C PRO A 944 -23.01 -17.85 23.53
N ALA A 945 -24.11 -17.10 23.67
CA ALA A 945 -25.37 -17.50 23.07
C ALA A 945 -25.22 -17.63 21.55
N GLU A 946 -25.76 -18.71 20.97
CA GLU A 946 -25.77 -18.92 19.52
C GLU A 946 -27.03 -18.29 18.89
N GLN A 947 -26.97 -18.04 17.57
CA GLN A 947 -28.16 -17.63 16.85
C GLN A 947 -29.22 -18.74 16.93
N VAL A 948 -30.43 -18.40 17.38
CA VAL A 948 -31.49 -19.38 17.59
C VAL A 948 -32.01 -19.93 16.26
N ASP A 949 -32.12 -21.26 16.15
CA ASP A 949 -32.87 -21.90 15.08
C ASP A 949 -34.37 -21.62 15.25
N LEU A 950 -34.94 -20.96 14.24
CA LEU A 950 -36.34 -20.57 14.18
C LEU A 950 -37.30 -21.74 14.40
N LYS A 951 -36.90 -22.97 14.07
CA LYS A 951 -37.71 -24.19 14.28
C LYS A 951 -37.87 -24.57 15.75
N THR A 952 -36.98 -24.09 16.61
CA THR A 952 -37.02 -24.34 18.06
C THR A 952 -37.95 -23.37 18.80
N LEU A 953 -38.41 -22.31 18.13
CA LEU A 953 -39.25 -21.29 18.72
C LEU A 953 -40.74 -21.66 18.62
N LEU A 954 -41.43 -21.58 19.74
CA LEU A 954 -42.87 -21.74 19.85
C LEU A 954 -43.60 -20.53 19.28
N LYS A 955 -44.85 -20.74 18.84
CA LYS A 955 -45.73 -19.65 18.42
C LYS A 955 -45.94 -18.67 19.60
N PRO A 956 -45.87 -17.35 19.38
CA PRO A 956 -46.06 -16.38 20.46
C PRO A 956 -47.47 -16.47 21.05
N ALA A 957 -47.58 -16.17 22.34
CA ALA A 957 -48.84 -16.25 23.10
C ALA A 957 -49.94 -15.35 22.53
N LYS A 958 -49.55 -14.20 21.95
CA LYS A 958 -50.44 -13.34 21.16
C LYS A 958 -49.80 -13.00 19.83
N ILE A 959 -50.62 -13.03 18.77
CA ILE A 959 -50.23 -12.52 17.46
C ILE A 959 -50.57 -11.02 17.43
N PRO A 960 -49.59 -10.12 17.27
CA PRO A 960 -49.86 -8.69 17.15
C PRO A 960 -50.73 -8.40 15.92
N THR A 961 -51.79 -7.63 16.10
CA THR A 961 -52.69 -7.19 15.03
C THR A 961 -52.50 -5.74 14.62
N GLY A 962 -51.59 -5.00 15.29
CA GLY A 962 -51.29 -3.59 15.03
C GLY A 962 -49.79 -3.30 14.89
N ASP A 963 -49.46 -2.02 14.64
CA ASP A 963 -48.08 -1.54 14.52
C ASP A 963 -47.30 -1.74 15.82
N MET A 964 -45.97 -1.84 15.70
CA MET A 964 -45.12 -1.92 16.88
C MET A 964 -45.17 -0.57 17.61
N PRO A 965 -45.41 -0.54 18.95
CA PRO A 965 -45.18 0.65 19.74
C PRO A 965 -43.74 1.13 19.49
N VAL A 966 -43.54 2.44 19.51
CA VAL A 966 -42.18 3.00 19.39
C VAL A 966 -41.34 2.46 20.55
N SER A 967 -40.44 1.53 20.25
CA SER A 967 -39.47 1.03 21.22
C SER A 967 -38.55 2.16 21.62
N ASN A 968 -38.20 2.23 22.91
CA ASN A 968 -37.16 3.14 23.34
C ASN A 968 -35.76 2.61 22.98
N GLY A 969 -35.62 1.31 22.71
CA GLY A 969 -34.34 0.64 22.45
C GLY A 969 -33.93 0.59 20.98
N GLU A 970 -32.72 1.06 20.67
CA GLU A 970 -32.15 1.07 19.32
C GLU A 970 -30.72 0.52 19.33
N ILE A 971 -30.29 -0.10 18.23
CA ILE A 971 -28.95 -0.69 18.12
C ILE A 971 -28.00 0.30 17.44
N SER A 972 -26.96 0.69 18.15
CA SER A 972 -25.85 1.50 17.63
C SER A 972 -24.58 0.68 17.69
N TRP A 973 -23.76 0.71 16.64
CA TRP A 973 -22.43 0.13 16.71
C TRP A 973 -21.40 1.24 16.79
N ASN A 974 -20.60 1.28 17.86
CA ASN A 974 -19.48 2.20 18.00
C ASN A 974 -18.28 1.45 18.58
N GLY A 975 -17.81 0.47 17.82
CA GLY A 975 -16.60 -0.28 18.13
C GLY A 975 -15.41 0.25 17.34
N ALA A 976 -14.23 0.15 17.93
CA ALA A 976 -13.00 0.46 17.23
C ALA A 976 -12.78 -0.53 16.07
N TRP A 977 -12.05 -0.09 15.03
CA TRP A 977 -11.79 -0.87 13.81
C TRP A 977 -11.10 -2.23 14.04
N TYR A 978 -10.54 -2.45 15.22
CA TYR A 978 -9.86 -3.67 15.63
C TYR A 978 -10.75 -4.67 16.38
N GLN A 979 -12.07 -4.46 16.43
CA GLN A 979 -13.03 -5.40 17.03
C GLN A 979 -13.83 -6.13 15.96
N LYS A 980 -14.30 -7.35 16.28
CA LYS A 980 -15.27 -8.05 15.44
C LYS A 980 -16.58 -7.26 15.37
N ALA A 981 -17.20 -7.23 14.19
CA ALA A 981 -18.55 -6.70 14.06
C ALA A 981 -19.52 -7.57 14.89
N PRO A 982 -20.42 -6.96 15.66
CA PRO A 982 -21.44 -7.72 16.37
C PRO A 982 -22.45 -8.33 15.41
N GLU A 983 -23.14 -9.36 15.87
CA GLU A 983 -24.29 -9.90 15.17
C GLU A 983 -25.54 -9.73 16.04
N TYR A 984 -26.35 -8.73 15.70
CA TYR A 984 -27.67 -8.53 16.30
C TYR A 984 -28.75 -9.01 15.33
N THR A 985 -29.58 -9.93 15.79
CA THR A 985 -30.65 -10.52 14.98
C THR A 985 -32.00 -10.01 15.48
N TYR A 986 -32.84 -9.57 14.56
CA TYR A 986 -34.24 -9.23 14.84
C TYR A 986 -35.12 -10.44 14.50
N TYR A 987 -36.09 -10.73 15.36
CA TYR A 987 -37.04 -11.83 15.22
C TYR A 987 -38.47 -11.29 15.18
N PHE A 988 -39.33 -11.89 14.36
CA PHE A 988 -40.76 -11.62 14.40
C PHE A 988 -41.57 -12.81 13.90
N TRP A 989 -42.81 -12.94 14.36
CA TRP A 989 -43.75 -13.95 13.90
C TRP A 989 -44.82 -13.31 13.02
N ALA A 990 -45.17 -13.95 11.90
CA ALA A 990 -46.23 -13.49 11.03
C ALA A 990 -46.88 -14.62 10.22
N GLU A 991 -48.11 -14.39 9.78
CA GLU A 991 -48.81 -15.28 8.84
C GLU A 991 -48.39 -14.99 7.40
N GLN A 992 -48.36 -16.04 6.56
CA GLN A 992 -48.10 -15.90 5.13
C GLN A 992 -49.03 -14.86 4.52
N GLY A 993 -48.47 -13.98 3.68
CA GLY A 993 -49.24 -12.91 3.04
C GLY A 993 -49.40 -11.65 3.90
N ARG A 994 -48.98 -11.65 5.17
CA ARG A 994 -48.91 -10.43 5.99
C ARG A 994 -47.99 -9.41 5.32
N LYS A 995 -48.45 -8.17 5.18
CA LYS A 995 -47.64 -7.04 4.73
C LYS A 995 -46.87 -6.46 5.92
N VAL A 996 -45.57 -6.31 5.74
CA VAL A 996 -44.66 -5.73 6.74
C VAL A 996 -43.94 -4.56 6.11
N SER A 997 -43.77 -3.48 6.87
CA SER A 997 -42.87 -2.39 6.51
C SER A 997 -42.00 -1.99 7.69
N LEU A 998 -40.77 -1.58 7.42
CA LEU A 998 -39.83 -1.04 8.39
C LEU A 998 -38.90 -0.05 7.70
N THR A 999 -38.20 0.77 8.47
CA THR A 999 -37.18 1.68 7.95
C THR A 999 -35.85 1.36 8.59
N LEU A 1000 -34.81 1.12 7.78
CA LEU A 1000 -33.42 1.08 8.24
C LEU A 1000 -32.76 2.44 8.02
N ARG A 1001 -32.17 3.02 9.06
CA ARG A 1001 -31.46 4.30 8.98
C ARG A 1001 -29.98 4.11 9.29
N TYR A 1002 -29.14 4.39 8.30
CA TYR A 1002 -27.69 4.47 8.43
C TYR A 1002 -27.23 5.94 8.38
N PRO A 1003 -26.05 6.29 8.92
CA PRO A 1003 -25.49 7.62 8.76
C PRO A 1003 -25.21 7.90 7.27
N ALA A 1004 -25.51 9.12 6.81
CA ALA A 1004 -25.34 9.50 5.40
C ALA A 1004 -23.89 9.38 4.90
N TRP A 1005 -22.91 9.42 5.79
CA TRP A 1005 -21.48 9.28 5.46
C TRP A 1005 -21.04 7.83 5.25
N LEU A 1006 -21.85 6.83 5.65
CA LEU A 1006 -21.50 5.40 5.55
C LEU A 1006 -21.70 4.87 4.12
N LYS A 1007 -20.81 5.26 3.20
CA LYS A 1007 -20.93 4.91 1.76
C LYS A 1007 -20.89 3.40 1.49
N ARG A 1008 -20.29 2.60 2.38
CA ARG A 1008 -20.09 1.15 2.19
C ARG A 1008 -21.37 0.32 2.23
N VAL A 1009 -22.46 0.85 2.77
CA VAL A 1009 -23.75 0.13 2.76
C VAL A 1009 -24.42 0.14 1.38
N ALA A 1010 -23.96 1.00 0.46
CA ALA A 1010 -24.49 1.09 -0.89
C ALA A 1010 -24.31 -0.25 -1.62
N GLY A 1011 -25.42 -0.83 -2.09
CA GLY A 1011 -25.42 -2.11 -2.82
C GLY A 1011 -25.53 -3.35 -1.94
N GLU A 1012 -25.44 -3.23 -0.61
CA GLU A 1012 -25.76 -4.32 0.31
C GLU A 1012 -27.25 -4.64 0.27
N ARG A 1013 -27.64 -5.88 0.62
CA ARG A 1013 -29.04 -6.33 0.55
C ARG A 1013 -29.52 -6.81 1.90
N LEU A 1014 -30.72 -6.38 2.31
CA LEU A 1014 -31.36 -6.94 3.50
C LEU A 1014 -31.97 -8.30 3.16
N LEU A 1015 -31.55 -9.32 3.89
CA LEU A 1015 -32.02 -10.70 3.72
C LEU A 1015 -32.92 -11.10 4.90
N LEU A 1016 -34.10 -11.63 4.56
CA LEU A 1016 -35.06 -12.20 5.51
C LEU A 1016 -34.99 -13.72 5.46
N LYS A 1017 -34.74 -14.36 6.61
CA LYS A 1017 -34.74 -15.82 6.77
C LYS A 1017 -36.03 -16.26 7.45
N SER A 1018 -36.68 -17.29 6.93
CA SER A 1018 -37.91 -17.85 7.49
C SER A 1018 -37.68 -19.19 8.22
N VAL A 1019 -38.70 -19.69 8.92
CA VAL A 1019 -38.64 -20.93 9.72
C VAL A 1019 -38.24 -22.17 8.92
N SER A 1020 -38.57 -22.25 7.64
CA SER A 1020 -38.12 -23.34 6.74
C SER A 1020 -36.64 -23.24 6.36
N GLY A 1021 -35.98 -22.11 6.65
CA GLY A 1021 -34.63 -21.78 6.21
C GLY A 1021 -34.58 -21.02 4.88
N ARG A 1022 -35.73 -20.74 4.27
CA ARG A 1022 -35.81 -19.95 3.04
C ARG A 1022 -35.31 -18.53 3.30
N THR A 1023 -34.38 -18.07 2.45
CA THR A 1023 -33.90 -16.68 2.45
C THR A 1023 -34.58 -15.92 1.33
N THR A 1024 -35.13 -14.74 1.65
CA THR A 1024 -35.80 -13.85 0.70
C THR A 1024 -35.17 -12.47 0.78
N GLU A 1025 -34.81 -11.90 -0.36
CA GLU A 1025 -34.30 -10.54 -0.45
C GLU A 1025 -35.43 -9.53 -0.22
N VAL A 1026 -35.22 -8.60 0.70
CA VAL A 1026 -36.19 -7.53 1.02
C VAL A 1026 -35.94 -6.29 0.17
N GLY A 1027 -34.67 -5.95 -0.05
CA GLY A 1027 -34.29 -4.80 -0.87
C GLY A 1027 -32.81 -4.44 -0.74
N GLU A 1028 -32.34 -3.67 -1.71
CA GLU A 1028 -31.00 -3.06 -1.72
C GLU A 1028 -30.94 -1.84 -0.79
N LEU A 1029 -29.79 -1.62 -0.17
CA LEU A 1029 -29.54 -0.58 0.82
C LEU A 1029 -28.67 0.55 0.26
N GLN A 1030 -28.89 1.74 0.80
CA GLN A 1030 -28.13 2.96 0.51
C GLN A 1030 -27.81 3.73 1.81
N PRO A 1031 -26.81 4.62 1.81
CA PRO A 1031 -26.55 5.50 2.95
C PRO A 1031 -27.78 6.37 3.26
N GLY A 1032 -28.04 6.62 4.55
CA GLY A 1032 -29.23 7.36 4.97
C GLY A 1032 -30.44 6.46 5.23
N VAL A 1033 -31.61 6.87 4.72
CA VAL A 1033 -32.92 6.28 5.06
C VAL A 1033 -33.35 5.25 4.01
N ASN A 1034 -33.69 4.05 4.47
CA ASN A 1034 -34.09 2.91 3.64
C ASN A 1034 -35.48 2.41 4.08
N PRO A 1035 -36.57 2.94 3.51
CA PRO A 1035 -37.90 2.41 3.72
C PRO A 1035 -38.04 1.08 2.98
N LEU A 1036 -38.38 0.02 3.69
CA LEU A 1036 -38.51 -1.34 3.17
C LEU A 1036 -39.92 -1.84 3.43
N ALA A 1037 -40.52 -2.46 2.42
CA ALA A 1037 -41.84 -3.09 2.53
C ALA A 1037 -41.82 -4.43 1.78
N PHE A 1038 -42.35 -5.46 2.42
CA PHE A 1038 -42.37 -6.81 1.87
C PHE A 1038 -43.58 -7.60 2.37
N THR A 1039 -43.86 -8.71 1.68
CA THR A 1039 -44.91 -9.65 2.06
C THR A 1039 -44.28 -10.90 2.62
N VAL A 1040 -44.79 -11.37 3.75
CA VAL A 1040 -44.26 -12.54 4.46
C VAL A 1040 -44.45 -13.80 3.61
N PRO A 1041 -43.37 -14.55 3.31
CA PRO A 1041 -43.40 -15.65 2.34
C PRO A 1041 -44.03 -16.95 2.87
N GLU A 1042 -44.05 -17.16 4.18
CA GLU A 1042 -44.63 -18.34 4.83
C GLU A 1042 -45.10 -18.01 6.25
N THR A 1043 -46.00 -18.81 6.84
CA THR A 1043 -46.44 -18.59 8.22
C THR A 1043 -45.38 -19.10 9.20
N GLY A 1044 -44.95 -18.27 10.15
CA GLY A 1044 -44.00 -18.68 11.19
C GLY A 1044 -43.08 -17.57 11.66
N TRP A 1045 -42.02 -17.98 12.37
CA TRP A 1045 -40.93 -17.09 12.76
C TRP A 1045 -40.05 -16.73 11.57
N HIS A 1046 -39.63 -15.47 11.55
CA HIS A 1046 -38.67 -14.92 10.61
C HIS A 1046 -37.60 -14.16 11.39
N CYS A 1047 -36.41 -14.07 10.81
CA CYS A 1047 -35.37 -13.20 11.31
C CYS A 1047 -34.64 -12.47 10.18
N PHE A 1048 -34.04 -11.34 10.53
CA PHE A 1048 -33.13 -10.62 9.66
C PHE A 1048 -32.01 -9.98 10.49
N MET A 1049 -30.89 -9.71 9.83
CA MET A 1049 -29.76 -8.99 10.40
C MET A 1049 -29.45 -7.80 9.49
N PRO A 1050 -29.53 -6.55 9.99
CA PRO A 1050 -29.06 -5.41 9.23
C PRO A 1050 -27.56 -5.55 8.91
N PRO A 1051 -27.13 -5.41 7.65
CA PRO A 1051 -25.72 -5.50 7.30
C PRO A 1051 -24.87 -4.48 8.08
N CYS A 1052 -23.90 -4.96 8.84
CA CYS A 1052 -22.90 -4.14 9.54
C CYS A 1052 -21.49 -4.65 9.24
N GLN A 1053 -20.62 -3.79 8.70
CA GLN A 1053 -19.21 -4.10 8.49
C GLN A 1053 -18.34 -3.45 9.56
N ALA A 1054 -17.28 -4.14 9.98
CA ALA A 1054 -16.33 -3.62 10.96
C ALA A 1054 -15.60 -2.36 10.44
N GLY A 1055 -15.37 -1.37 11.30
CA GLY A 1055 -14.39 -0.32 11.05
C GLY A 1055 -14.75 1.13 11.41
N GLU A 1056 -16.03 1.52 11.39
CA GLU A 1056 -16.38 2.96 11.27
C GLU A 1056 -17.36 3.52 12.32
N GLY A 1057 -17.78 2.75 13.32
CA GLY A 1057 -18.65 3.24 14.41
C GLY A 1057 -20.00 3.80 13.95
N ALA A 1058 -20.72 3.08 13.07
CA ALA A 1058 -22.00 3.49 12.53
C ALA A 1058 -23.21 2.91 13.31
N SER A 1059 -24.25 3.72 13.51
CA SER A 1059 -25.53 3.26 14.05
C SER A 1059 -26.48 2.75 12.97
N CYS A 1060 -27.25 1.70 13.24
CA CYS A 1060 -28.33 1.25 12.37
C CYS A 1060 -29.64 1.25 13.15
N HIS A 1061 -30.53 2.18 12.81
CA HIS A 1061 -31.81 2.29 13.52
C HIS A 1061 -32.91 1.59 12.71
N VAL A 1062 -33.62 0.66 13.37
CA VAL A 1062 -34.84 0.05 12.82
C VAL A 1062 -36.03 0.82 13.37
N THR A 1063 -36.69 1.59 12.52
CA THR A 1063 -37.84 2.43 12.89
C THR A 1063 -39.07 2.10 12.05
N ASP A 1064 -40.21 2.69 12.40
CA ASP A 1064 -41.43 2.67 11.57
C ASP A 1064 -41.92 1.25 11.24
N VAL A 1065 -41.78 0.32 12.19
CA VAL A 1065 -42.15 -1.09 12.03
C VAL A 1065 -43.67 -1.26 12.08
N LYS A 1066 -44.24 -1.79 11.00
CA LYS A 1066 -45.69 -2.00 10.84
C LYS A 1066 -46.02 -3.44 10.52
N GLY A 1067 -47.16 -3.90 11.02
CA GLY A 1067 -47.71 -5.23 10.77
C GLY A 1067 -47.13 -6.37 11.60
N VAL A 1068 -46.03 -6.14 12.33
CA VAL A 1068 -45.36 -7.10 13.23
C VAL A 1068 -44.73 -6.39 14.43
N HIS A 1069 -44.47 -7.13 15.51
CA HIS A 1069 -43.64 -6.67 16.63
C HIS A 1069 -42.31 -7.42 16.59
N LEU A 1070 -41.20 -6.70 16.80
CA LEU A 1070 -39.86 -7.29 16.81
C LEU A 1070 -39.47 -7.73 18.21
N ALA A 1071 -38.75 -8.84 18.26
CA ALA A 1071 -37.86 -9.22 19.35
C ALA A 1071 -36.41 -9.07 18.88
N TYR A 1072 -35.50 -8.95 19.84
CA TYR A 1072 -34.09 -8.65 19.61
C TYR A 1072 -33.27 -9.80 20.17
N GLN A 1073 -32.19 -10.17 19.49
CA GLN A 1073 -31.16 -11.01 20.06
C GLN A 1073 -29.88 -10.23 20.20
N GLY A 1074 -29.23 -10.37 21.37
CA GLY A 1074 -27.95 -9.75 21.67
C GLY A 1074 -26.82 -10.28 20.80
N ASP A 1075 -25.64 -9.67 20.90
CA ASP A 1075 -24.47 -10.06 20.12
C ASP A 1075 -24.07 -11.52 20.38
N THR A 1076 -24.16 -12.36 19.34
CA THR A 1076 -23.83 -13.80 19.38
C THR A 1076 -22.41 -14.12 18.89
N ARG A 1077 -21.71 -13.17 18.25
CA ARG A 1077 -20.44 -13.44 17.55
C ARG A 1077 -19.28 -12.55 17.98
N GLY A 1078 -19.53 -11.27 18.27
CA GLY A 1078 -18.54 -10.33 18.77
C GLY A 1078 -18.26 -10.54 20.25
N ILE A 1079 -17.37 -9.72 20.82
CA ILE A 1079 -17.11 -9.63 22.28
C ILE A 1079 -17.50 -8.20 22.81
N SER A 1080 -17.98 -7.38 21.86
CA SER A 1080 -18.73 -6.10 21.87
C SER A 1080 -18.06 -4.80 22.38
N LEU A 1081 -18.22 -3.73 21.57
CA LEU A 1081 -18.48 -2.33 21.97
C LEU A 1081 -19.71 -1.78 21.22
N SER A 1082 -20.65 -2.66 20.93
CA SER A 1082 -21.90 -2.38 20.23
C SER A 1082 -22.96 -2.01 21.27
N LYS A 1083 -23.53 -0.83 21.09
CA LYS A 1083 -24.28 -0.06 22.07
C LYS A 1083 -25.77 -0.15 21.77
N PHE A 1084 -26.53 -0.73 22.67
CA PHE A 1084 -27.94 -0.45 22.75
C PHE A 1084 -28.13 0.98 23.26
N VAL A 1085 -28.65 1.86 22.42
CA VAL A 1085 -28.88 3.28 22.73
C VAL A 1085 -30.37 3.50 22.87
N PHE A 1086 -30.74 4.36 23.81
CA PHE A 1086 -32.14 4.72 23.99
C PHE A 1086 -32.50 5.98 23.22
N ARG A 1087 -33.63 5.92 22.49
CA ARG A 1087 -34.17 7.04 21.71
C ARG A 1087 -34.47 8.25 22.60
N ASP A 1088 -34.97 8.00 23.80
CA ASP A 1088 -35.19 8.97 24.87
C ASP A 1088 -34.50 8.50 26.16
N PRO A 1089 -33.32 9.06 26.51
CA PRO A 1089 -32.61 8.73 27.74
C PRO A 1089 -33.36 9.11 29.04
N GLY A 1090 -34.40 9.93 28.94
CA GLY A 1090 -35.27 10.33 30.04
C GLY A 1090 -36.38 9.32 30.36
N ARG A 1091 -36.45 8.20 29.62
CA ARG A 1091 -37.49 7.17 29.78
C ARG A 1091 -36.88 5.79 30.02
N ASP A 1092 -37.46 5.06 30.99
CA ASP A 1092 -37.08 3.67 31.25
C ASP A 1092 -37.31 2.77 30.03
N TYR A 1093 -36.45 1.77 29.88
CA TYR A 1093 -36.65 0.67 28.94
C TYR A 1093 -36.67 -0.67 29.69
N THR A 1094 -37.68 -1.49 29.46
CA THR A 1094 -37.80 -2.83 30.03
C THR A 1094 -37.83 -3.87 28.93
N GLY A 1095 -36.92 -4.84 29.00
CA GLY A 1095 -36.89 -6.02 28.13
C GLY A 1095 -37.20 -7.29 28.91
N TYR A 1096 -38.01 -8.18 28.33
CA TYR A 1096 -38.36 -9.49 28.88
C TYR A 1096 -37.60 -10.58 28.13
N PHE A 1097 -37.08 -11.59 28.83
CA PHE A 1097 -36.33 -12.69 28.23
C PHE A 1097 -36.63 -14.01 28.93
N GLU A 1098 -36.41 -15.12 28.23
CA GLU A 1098 -36.67 -16.47 28.73
C GLU A 1098 -35.42 -17.05 29.41
N VAL A 1099 -35.59 -17.54 30.63
CA VAL A 1099 -34.60 -18.36 31.35
C VAL A 1099 -35.01 -19.83 31.17
N PRO A 1100 -34.11 -20.70 30.67
CA PRO A 1100 -34.45 -22.06 30.27
C PRO A 1100 -34.79 -22.96 31.47
N ALA A 1101 -35.58 -24.00 31.21
CA ALA A 1101 -35.90 -25.04 32.19
C ALA A 1101 -34.65 -25.85 32.62
N GLY A 1102 -34.74 -26.51 33.78
CA GLY A 1102 -33.71 -27.39 34.33
C GLY A 1102 -32.84 -26.80 35.44
N GLY A 1103 -33.23 -25.65 36.01
CA GLY A 1103 -32.63 -25.11 37.25
C GLY A 1103 -31.16 -24.68 37.14
N ARG A 1104 -30.60 -24.59 35.92
CA ARG A 1104 -29.18 -24.26 35.71
C ARG A 1104 -28.94 -22.77 35.90
N GLU A 1105 -27.85 -22.45 36.60
CA GLU A 1105 -27.39 -21.06 36.75
C GLU A 1105 -27.09 -20.45 35.37
N CYS A 1106 -27.62 -19.25 35.14
CA CYS A 1106 -27.50 -18.50 33.90
C CYS A 1106 -26.75 -17.18 34.15
N ARG A 1107 -26.13 -16.61 33.12
CA ARG A 1107 -25.33 -15.38 33.27
C ARG A 1107 -25.70 -14.32 32.24
N LEU A 1108 -25.90 -13.10 32.73
CA LEU A 1108 -26.18 -11.89 31.94
C LEU A 1108 -25.14 -10.83 32.28
N ARG A 1109 -24.34 -10.41 31.29
CA ARG A 1109 -23.34 -9.35 31.45
C ARG A 1109 -23.88 -8.00 30.94
N ILE A 1110 -23.57 -6.94 31.67
CA ILE A 1110 -23.63 -5.55 31.20
C ILE A 1110 -22.21 -4.94 31.16
N THR A 1111 -21.88 -4.20 30.10
CA THR A 1111 -20.56 -3.51 29.93
C THR A 1111 -20.67 -1.99 30.11
N PHE A 1112 -21.81 -1.39 29.76
CA PHE A 1112 -22.06 0.04 29.95
C PHE A 1112 -23.50 0.27 30.37
N GLY A 1113 -23.74 1.35 31.12
CA GLY A 1113 -25.09 1.77 31.55
C GLY A 1113 -25.53 1.17 32.88
N SER A 1114 -26.76 1.50 33.28
CA SER A 1114 -27.41 0.98 34.48
C SER A 1114 -28.36 -0.16 34.12
N LEU A 1115 -28.49 -1.18 34.98
CA LEU A 1115 -29.45 -2.26 34.80
C LEU A 1115 -30.04 -2.71 36.12
N GLU A 1116 -31.36 -2.89 36.14
CA GLU A 1116 -32.09 -3.60 37.17
C GLU A 1116 -32.55 -4.94 36.61
N LEU A 1117 -32.42 -6.01 37.39
CA LEU A 1117 -32.82 -7.37 37.03
C LEU A 1117 -33.93 -7.83 37.96
N ARG A 1118 -35.05 -8.29 37.39
CA ARG A 1118 -36.24 -8.72 38.12
C ARG A 1118 -36.59 -10.17 37.80
N ASN A 1119 -37.00 -10.90 38.85
CA ASN A 1119 -37.45 -12.29 38.75
C ASN A 1119 -38.87 -12.37 38.12
N PRO A 1120 -39.43 -13.57 37.91
CA PRO A 1120 -40.77 -13.74 37.33
C PRO A 1120 -41.92 -13.16 38.19
N ALA A 1121 -41.69 -12.95 39.50
CA ALA A 1121 -42.66 -12.32 40.39
C ALA A 1121 -42.63 -10.78 40.32
N GLY A 1122 -41.62 -10.20 39.64
CA GLY A 1122 -41.39 -8.76 39.52
C GLY A 1122 -40.47 -8.18 40.61
N ASP A 1123 -39.97 -9.02 41.52
CA ASP A 1123 -39.06 -8.60 42.58
C ASP A 1123 -37.70 -8.22 41.99
N LEU A 1124 -37.13 -7.12 42.47
CA LEU A 1124 -35.76 -6.73 42.13
C LEU A 1124 -34.78 -7.70 42.79
N VAL A 1125 -34.01 -8.44 42.00
CA VAL A 1125 -33.01 -9.40 42.49
C VAL A 1125 -31.56 -8.97 42.25
N GLY A 1126 -31.35 -7.95 41.44
CA GLY A 1126 -30.04 -7.34 41.25
C GLY A 1126 -30.15 -5.97 40.59
N SER A 1127 -29.24 -5.06 40.91
CA SER A 1127 -29.12 -3.78 40.22
C SER A 1127 -27.67 -3.31 40.17
N ILE A 1128 -27.34 -2.57 39.12
CA ILE A 1128 -26.05 -1.90 38.96
C ILE A 1128 -26.27 -0.53 38.32
N ARG A 1129 -25.64 0.53 38.84
CA ARG A 1129 -25.69 1.87 38.24
C ARG A 1129 -24.45 2.17 37.42
N ASN A 1130 -24.63 2.98 36.39
CA ASN A 1130 -23.54 3.55 35.62
C ASN A 1130 -22.57 4.31 36.54
N GLY A 1131 -21.30 3.91 36.55
CA GLY A 1131 -20.26 4.46 37.42
C GLY A 1131 -20.01 3.68 38.72
N GLU A 1132 -20.82 2.68 39.05
CA GLU A 1132 -20.55 1.77 40.19
C GLU A 1132 -19.60 0.61 39.83
N TYR A 1133 -19.26 0.46 38.54
CA TYR A 1133 -18.38 -0.59 38.03
C TYR A 1133 -17.48 -0.05 36.92
N HIS A 1134 -16.32 -0.71 36.72
CA HIS A 1134 -15.40 -0.43 35.63
C HIS A 1134 -15.34 -1.60 34.66
N GLY A 1135 -15.50 -1.33 33.37
CA GLY A 1135 -15.52 -2.35 32.33
C GLY A 1135 -16.85 -3.09 32.28
N ARG A 1136 -17.17 -3.94 33.27
CA ARG A 1136 -18.35 -4.81 33.21
C ARG A 1136 -18.89 -5.29 34.55
N HIS A 1137 -20.14 -5.73 34.54
CA HIS A 1137 -20.82 -6.40 35.64
C HIS A 1137 -21.58 -7.61 35.10
N THR A 1138 -21.52 -8.75 35.80
CA THR A 1138 -22.23 -9.97 35.40
C THR A 1138 -23.22 -10.36 36.47
N PHE A 1139 -24.50 -10.37 36.11
CA PHE A 1139 -25.58 -10.92 36.92
C PHE A 1139 -25.58 -12.44 36.82
N THR A 1140 -25.65 -13.09 37.98
CA THR A 1140 -25.91 -14.51 38.12
C THR A 1140 -27.41 -14.73 38.34
N ILE A 1141 -28.06 -15.39 37.39
CA ILE A 1141 -29.48 -15.74 37.42
C ILE A 1141 -29.61 -17.17 37.93
N LYS A 1142 -30.30 -17.33 39.06
CA LYS A 1142 -30.64 -18.63 39.64
C LYS A 1142 -32.14 -18.85 39.46
N PRO A 1143 -32.57 -19.76 38.56
CA PRO A 1143 -33.98 -20.07 38.38
C PRO A 1143 -34.59 -20.53 39.71
N GLY A 1144 -35.81 -20.08 40.00
CA GLY A 1144 -36.53 -20.48 41.21
C GLY A 1144 -37.10 -21.91 41.13
N THR A 1145 -37.19 -22.45 39.91
CA THR A 1145 -37.79 -23.76 39.62
C THR A 1145 -37.06 -24.51 38.50
N ASP A 1146 -37.40 -25.79 38.32
CA ASP A 1146 -36.94 -26.59 37.17
C ASP A 1146 -37.70 -26.29 35.87
N LYS A 1147 -38.73 -25.43 35.91
CA LYS A 1147 -39.48 -24.99 34.70
C LYS A 1147 -38.82 -23.75 34.10
N ALA A 1148 -39.16 -23.44 32.85
CA ALA A 1148 -38.70 -22.20 32.24
C ALA A 1148 -39.35 -20.98 32.93
N GLU A 1149 -38.69 -19.84 32.91
CA GLU A 1149 -39.11 -18.64 33.63
C GLU A 1149 -38.99 -17.41 32.74
N ILE A 1150 -39.93 -16.46 32.85
CA ILE A 1150 -39.84 -15.18 32.12
C ILE A 1150 -39.31 -14.12 33.08
N TRP A 1151 -38.11 -13.64 32.80
CA TRP A 1151 -37.43 -12.61 33.58
C TRP A 1151 -37.47 -11.27 32.85
N SER A 1152 -37.14 -10.19 33.55
CA SER A 1152 -37.03 -8.87 32.93
C SER A 1152 -35.82 -8.11 33.41
N PHE A 1153 -35.28 -7.27 32.52
CA PHE A 1153 -34.32 -6.24 32.88
C PHE A 1153 -34.90 -4.86 32.61
N THR A 1154 -34.55 -3.88 33.43
CA THR A 1154 -34.93 -2.47 33.24
C THR A 1154 -33.67 -1.63 33.20
N ALA A 1155 -33.52 -0.84 32.14
CA ALA A 1155 -32.54 0.24 32.09
C ALA A 1155 -33.23 1.56 32.50
N PRO A 1156 -32.90 2.13 33.66
CA PRO A 1156 -33.61 3.28 34.21
C PRO A 1156 -33.24 4.58 33.49
N ALA A 1157 -34.18 5.54 33.48
CA ALA A 1157 -34.00 6.90 33.01
C ALA A 1157 -32.79 7.56 33.69
N GLY A 1158 -31.93 8.22 32.91
CA GLY A 1158 -30.68 8.78 33.41
C GLY A 1158 -29.59 7.76 33.75
N GLY A 1159 -29.81 6.46 33.49
CA GLY A 1159 -28.84 5.37 33.70
C GLY A 1159 -27.67 5.31 32.71
N GLY A 1160 -27.48 6.37 31.91
CA GLY A 1160 -26.50 6.42 30.81
C GLY A 1160 -27.15 6.23 29.44
N ASN A 1161 -26.56 6.81 28.40
CA ASN A 1161 -27.14 6.80 27.05
C ASN A 1161 -26.82 5.51 26.26
N THR A 1162 -26.12 4.56 26.87
CA THR A 1162 -25.55 3.40 26.17
C THR A 1162 -25.55 2.21 27.11
N HIS A 1163 -26.10 1.09 26.61
CA HIS A 1163 -26.16 -0.18 27.31
C HIS A 1163 -25.56 -1.27 26.43
N VAL A 1164 -24.80 -2.20 27.02
CA VAL A 1164 -24.20 -3.30 26.26
C VAL A 1164 -24.43 -4.58 27.02
N LEU A 1165 -25.40 -5.37 26.55
CA LEU A 1165 -25.81 -6.62 27.16
C LEU A 1165 -25.21 -7.81 26.41
N ARG A 1166 -24.77 -8.82 27.16
CA ARG A 1166 -24.37 -10.12 26.61
C ARG A 1166 -24.99 -11.24 27.43
N PHE A 1167 -25.58 -12.19 26.73
CA PHE A 1167 -26.17 -13.39 27.29
C PHE A 1167 -25.25 -14.56 26.99
N TYR A 1168 -24.99 -15.41 27.99
CA TYR A 1168 -24.24 -16.65 27.81
C TYR A 1168 -25.18 -17.84 27.83
N ALA A 1169 -24.82 -18.89 27.10
CA ALA A 1169 -25.54 -20.14 27.14
C ALA A 1169 -25.64 -20.62 28.60
N PRO A 1170 -26.81 -21.12 29.05
CA PRO A 1170 -27.92 -21.58 28.22
C PRO A 1170 -28.98 -20.49 27.88
N LEU A 1171 -28.76 -19.21 28.21
CA LEU A 1171 -29.63 -18.14 27.72
C LEU A 1171 -29.47 -18.00 26.20
N ASN A 1172 -30.59 -17.93 25.48
CA ASN A 1172 -30.58 -17.72 24.03
C ASN A 1172 -30.33 -16.26 23.64
N GLY A 1173 -30.39 -15.34 24.61
CA GLY A 1173 -30.14 -13.91 24.42
C GLY A 1173 -31.20 -13.16 23.64
N ILE A 1174 -32.38 -13.75 23.46
CA ILE A 1174 -33.55 -13.09 22.88
C ILE A 1174 -34.31 -12.33 23.97
N TRP A 1175 -34.67 -11.09 23.71
CA TRP A 1175 -35.62 -10.33 24.53
C TRP A 1175 -36.64 -9.56 23.68
N ALA A 1176 -37.75 -9.16 24.30
CA ALA A 1176 -38.77 -8.34 23.67
C ALA A 1176 -39.31 -7.29 24.66
N ASP A 1177 -39.94 -6.23 24.13
CA ASP A 1177 -40.50 -5.14 24.94
C ASP A 1177 -41.76 -5.57 25.72
N SER A 1178 -42.32 -6.74 25.41
CA SER A 1178 -43.46 -7.34 26.07
C SER A 1178 -43.33 -8.87 26.12
N PRO A 1179 -43.73 -9.54 27.21
CA PRO A 1179 -43.72 -11.00 27.29
C PRO A 1179 -44.69 -11.66 26.30
N ASP A 1180 -45.72 -10.95 25.85
CA ASP A 1180 -46.75 -11.50 24.93
C ASP A 1180 -46.19 -11.86 23.53
N VAL A 1181 -45.10 -11.20 23.13
CA VAL A 1181 -44.47 -11.32 21.80
C VAL A 1181 -43.05 -11.90 21.87
N LEU A 1182 -42.61 -12.30 23.08
CA LEU A 1182 -41.30 -12.91 23.30
C LEU A 1182 -41.24 -14.27 22.57
N PRO A 1183 -40.22 -14.54 21.75
CA PRO A 1183 -39.98 -15.87 21.21
C PRO A 1183 -39.57 -16.83 22.34
N LEU A 1184 -40.36 -17.89 22.55
CA LEU A 1184 -40.15 -18.88 23.61
C LEU A 1184 -39.64 -20.20 23.03
N GLN A 1185 -38.73 -20.88 23.71
CA GLN A 1185 -38.23 -22.22 23.34
C GLN A 1185 -38.88 -23.34 24.17
N PHE A 1186 -39.43 -23.03 25.35
CA PHE A 1186 -40.01 -24.02 26.26
C PHE A 1186 -41.53 -23.84 26.35
N ALA A 1187 -42.28 -24.93 26.44
CA ALA A 1187 -43.75 -24.88 26.47
C ALA A 1187 -44.31 -24.67 27.89
N ASP A 1188 -43.57 -25.11 28.91
CA ASP A 1188 -43.98 -25.05 30.32
C ASP A 1188 -43.17 -24.00 31.08
N HIS A 1189 -43.85 -22.93 31.54
CA HIS A 1189 -43.24 -21.89 32.38
C HIS A 1189 -43.75 -21.94 33.83
N HIS A 1190 -42.89 -21.58 34.77
CA HIS A 1190 -43.32 -21.24 36.12
C HIS A 1190 -43.96 -19.86 36.13
N VAL A 1191 -45.21 -19.79 36.60
CA VAL A 1191 -45.93 -18.54 36.85
C VAL A 1191 -46.06 -18.40 38.36
N PRO A 1192 -45.34 -17.46 38.99
CA PRO A 1192 -45.44 -17.28 40.43
C PRO A 1192 -46.84 -16.77 40.82
N PRO A 1193 -47.34 -17.12 42.02
CA PRO A 1193 -48.60 -16.58 42.52
C PRO A 1193 -48.49 -15.06 42.64
N ARG A 1194 -49.38 -14.34 41.94
CA ARG A 1194 -49.44 -12.88 41.94
C ARG A 1194 -49.55 -12.38 43.38
N ALA A 1195 -48.54 -11.67 43.89
CA ALA A 1195 -48.62 -11.05 45.20
C ALA A 1195 -49.81 -10.07 45.21
N ALA A 1196 -50.71 -10.23 46.19
CA ALA A 1196 -51.80 -9.29 46.39
C ALA A 1196 -51.19 -7.90 46.67
N ALA A 1197 -51.54 -6.91 45.85
CA ALA A 1197 -51.08 -5.54 46.03
C ALA A 1197 -51.46 -5.05 47.43
N ALA A 1198 -50.47 -4.83 48.29
CA ALA A 1198 -50.67 -4.14 49.54
C ALA A 1198 -51.03 -2.68 49.21
N SER A 1199 -52.28 -2.32 49.46
CA SER A 1199 -52.73 -0.93 49.47
C SER A 1199 -52.00 -0.19 50.60
N ALA A 1200 -51.04 0.66 50.27
CA ALA A 1200 -50.50 1.65 51.19
C ALA A 1200 -50.74 3.04 50.62
N VAL A 1201 -51.62 3.75 51.32
CA VAL A 1201 -52.04 5.13 51.12
C VAL A 1201 -50.91 6.08 51.54
N SER A 1202 -50.77 7.18 50.79
CA SER A 1202 -49.93 8.40 51.00
C SER A 1202 -50.14 9.06 52.39
N PRO A 1203 -49.36 10.10 52.80
CA PRO A 1203 -48.78 11.18 52.00
C PRO A 1203 -47.33 10.96 51.59
#